data_AF-A0A5R9G5D8-F1
#
_entry.id   AF-A0A5R9G5D8-F1
#
_cell.length_a   1.000
_cell.length_b   1.000
_cell.length_c   1.000
_cell.angle_alpha   90.00
_cell.angle_beta   90.00
_cell.angle_gamma   90.00
#
_symmetry.space_group_name_H-M   'P 1'
#
loop_
_entity.id
_entity.type
_entity.pdbx_description
1 polymer ?
#
loop_
_entity_poly.entity_id
_entity_poly.type
_entity_poly.pdbx_seq_one_letter_code
_entity_poly.pdbx_strand_id
1 'polypeptide(L)'
;MRRRSSDDEGRRAARRLRTVRRRPRLRPGGGAHRGRRRDRLLRPGAAADRRSLRMGELHRSELDRRLRAAGGAVPDGSRREGKPSRVRIFNGKLTDPSIRIRTGREGIDVRIANRRWITAGLALCVSASAALPSAGAASSGSSSPLGANEGVLYGEQLLLKPVATTAGSEAPGFEAANATNNSGMSGFFGPLELHGGESGTMWRTDAYPGADNWLQLDLGAVAPLGRMLIWNYNEPGGAEWGVKHAEVLYSVDGVRWSSAGGPGKKHKLEKATGSPNERASNLTNPVDFAGAPARYVKIVPDSHAASGNWGTGNDKDKHYGVAEVRLYRHANVVDEAGDSIAVARAKAGSERPDALAENAVNNYGMSGVGSRADTHGNEGAAMWSTADAPGAANWIEFDLGGTFPVGELHVWNYNATDSADRGIRWAKVKHSLDGIAWTYANGGAPLEFARASGGAREAASNLTNGSPVDLGGASARYVRIEPNPASDAEAPGNWGGGDAFGLAEARFYSAPGMIVESAPEWTSLFARTEGWTGSDGIFSIAYNGVDAQGASDRTDTLFLFSDTFTGSVDPVTKARDLQGFYNNTLATLEGSVPDPRNARFLWGSDGTGQDFSSIFEPDTPYAYVGTVAANVANNAFGMSPPALPNAPTAVTPPMPTDAHDNQKDGHTMWLSAADGGEHWIKFDLGATYALGRMPIWNYNQYDPAQPNVPYVDRGMKNVKIYYSTDDVAYTELQTDGYPFQFAKADGSPKLPATNLTGGGVVDFGGAAARYVKIVPNAAPGDGNWGGATGGEAAFGLSQVRFYTADGELLRFVEAEADSASSSAPAGNWYWLQDGLSLGDSFYAFPLNMAPDPTQPPGWQFKVVGVAMAKLPNVGGPALTGITQSDTPLYYETVVDYAPGVPGWQWPLKFTYGAGVMPNTAASGASDPDGYIYVYGYRDHAFERNLVVARVPEEKFESFNEWRFWGGSEKGWSRHIEDSALLLPGVNVSPELSVTRMAGGPLDGKYVLVYEKDSLSNTLEYSVADSPTGPFQAPVAFYYAPEPGMNPLTNTYNAKAHPHLSDVGELLISYNVNATDSNQHYVDGTIYRPRWLRMRWIE
;
A
#
# COMPACT_ATOMS: atom_id res chain seq x y z
N MET A 1 41.34 -15.15 35.24
CA MET A 1 41.59 -15.36 36.69
C MET A 1 40.22 -15.39 37.39
N ARG A 2 39.96 -16.28 38.36
CA ARG A 2 39.63 -15.98 39.78
C ARG A 2 38.62 -14.84 40.00
N ARG A 3 37.54 -14.99 40.80
CA ARG A 3 37.05 -16.04 41.74
C ARG A 3 35.49 -15.90 41.86
N ARG A 4 34.69 -16.98 41.91
CA ARG A 4 34.30 -17.86 43.05
C ARG A 4 33.47 -17.17 44.14
N SER A 5 32.52 -17.84 44.82
CA SER A 5 32.02 -19.26 44.75
C SER A 5 30.47 -19.25 44.98
N SER A 6 29.71 -20.31 45.31
CA SER A 6 29.96 -21.68 45.81
C SER A 6 28.69 -22.53 45.62
N ASP A 7 28.53 -23.85 45.87
CA ASP A 7 29.29 -25.08 46.26
C ASP A 7 28.42 -25.76 47.38
N ASP A 8 28.21 -27.07 47.60
CA ASP A 8 28.61 -28.41 47.09
C ASP A 8 27.58 -29.42 47.74
N GLU A 9 27.31 -30.70 47.42
CA GLU A 9 27.64 -31.68 46.36
C GLU A 9 26.72 -32.94 46.55
N GLY A 10 26.48 -33.79 45.53
CA GLY A 10 26.34 -35.25 45.76
C GLY A 10 25.32 -36.08 44.92
N ARG A 11 25.50 -37.40 44.68
CA ARG A 11 26.72 -38.21 44.41
C ARG A 11 26.34 -39.68 44.07
N ARG A 12 26.92 -40.24 42.98
CA ARG A 12 27.16 -41.70 42.69
C ARG A 12 25.91 -42.59 42.41
N ALA A 13 25.99 -43.78 41.80
CA ALA A 13 26.83 -44.43 40.74
C ALA A 13 26.26 -45.89 40.52
N ALA A 14 26.67 -46.81 39.61
CA ALA A 14 27.71 -46.90 38.56
C ALA A 14 27.44 -48.11 37.62
N ARG A 15 28.14 -48.21 36.46
CA ARG A 15 28.37 -49.44 35.61
C ARG A 15 27.12 -49.96 34.83
N ARG A 16 27.17 -50.62 33.65
CA ARG A 16 28.20 -51.22 32.72
C ARG A 16 27.48 -51.53 31.35
N LEU A 17 27.97 -52.14 30.23
CA LEU A 17 29.24 -52.78 29.77
C LEU A 17 29.30 -52.88 28.20
N ARG A 18 30.31 -52.31 27.50
CA ARG A 18 30.78 -52.64 26.09
C ARG A 18 29.76 -52.46 24.91
N THR A 19 30.14 -52.45 23.61
CA THR A 19 31.41 -52.72 22.87
C THR A 19 31.51 -51.78 21.62
N VAL A 20 32.46 -50.82 21.51
CA VAL A 20 33.81 -50.89 20.86
C VAL A 20 33.89 -50.73 19.31
N ARG A 21 34.29 -49.51 18.85
CA ARG A 21 35.31 -49.13 17.80
C ARG A 21 35.14 -49.62 16.32
N ARG A 22 35.68 -48.95 15.25
CA ARG A 22 36.58 -47.77 15.07
C ARG A 22 36.52 -47.15 13.63
N ARG A 23 36.96 -45.88 13.52
CA ARG A 23 37.57 -45.07 12.41
C ARG A 23 38.44 -45.81 11.34
N PRO A 24 38.97 -45.18 10.22
CA PRO A 24 39.09 -43.74 9.82
C PRO A 24 38.87 -43.38 8.29
N ARG A 25 39.21 -42.14 7.88
CA ARG A 25 39.40 -41.65 6.48
C ARG A 25 40.75 -42.08 5.87
N LEU A 26 40.86 -42.28 4.54
CA LEU A 26 41.78 -41.60 3.56
C LEU A 26 41.90 -42.32 2.18
N ARG A 27 42.44 -41.61 1.16
CA ARG A 27 42.79 -42.05 -0.22
C ARG A 27 44.17 -42.79 -0.26
N PRO A 28 44.74 -43.31 -1.40
CA PRO A 28 44.31 -43.27 -2.83
C PRO A 28 44.50 -44.59 -3.66
N GLY A 29 44.09 -44.56 -4.94
CA GLY A 29 44.95 -45.02 -6.07
C GLY A 29 44.68 -46.35 -6.82
N GLY A 30 44.17 -46.25 -8.07
CA GLY A 30 44.50 -47.12 -9.24
C GLY A 30 43.98 -48.58 -9.29
N GLY A 31 43.91 -49.21 -10.49
CA GLY A 31 43.75 -50.69 -10.54
C GLY A 31 43.45 -51.40 -11.87
N ALA A 32 42.54 -50.90 -12.72
CA ALA A 32 42.26 -51.36 -14.11
C ALA A 32 41.69 -52.78 -14.41
N HIS A 33 40.95 -52.83 -15.55
CA HIS A 33 40.74 -53.98 -16.48
C HIS A 33 39.83 -55.16 -16.08
N ARG A 34 39.06 -55.80 -17.00
CA ARG A 34 38.79 -55.68 -18.47
C ARG A 34 37.25 -55.78 -18.67
N GLY A 35 36.57 -55.04 -19.55
CA GLY A 35 36.58 -55.11 -21.04
C GLY A 35 35.15 -55.45 -21.53
N ARG A 36 34.69 -55.19 -22.78
CA ARG A 36 35.30 -54.74 -24.03
C ARG A 36 34.27 -54.01 -24.94
N ARG A 37 34.70 -52.92 -25.62
CA ARG A 37 34.48 -52.54 -27.06
C ARG A 37 33.04 -52.36 -27.60
N ARG A 38 32.77 -51.52 -28.62
CA ARG A 38 33.58 -50.78 -29.64
C ARG A 38 32.98 -49.36 -29.80
N ASP A 39 33.75 -48.26 -29.92
CA ASP A 39 34.46 -47.72 -31.12
C ASP A 39 33.48 -47.30 -32.26
N ARG A 40 33.56 -46.14 -32.94
CA ARG A 40 34.55 -45.04 -33.09
C ARG A 40 33.81 -43.72 -33.45
N LEU A 41 34.10 -42.54 -32.89
CA LEU A 41 35.25 -41.60 -33.09
C LEU A 41 35.30 -40.84 -34.43
N LEU A 42 35.27 -39.50 -34.36
CA LEU A 42 36.33 -38.59 -34.85
C LEU A 42 36.21 -37.16 -34.23
N ARG A 43 37.22 -36.31 -34.45
CA ARG A 43 37.42 -34.91 -33.96
C ARG A 43 38.04 -34.07 -35.12
N PRO A 44 38.56 -32.83 -34.93
CA PRO A 44 37.91 -31.57 -34.54
C PRO A 44 38.21 -30.39 -35.51
N GLY A 45 37.62 -29.21 -35.30
CA GLY A 45 38.01 -27.91 -35.89
C GLY A 45 36.94 -26.85 -35.58
N ALA A 46 37.18 -25.60 -35.15
CA ALA A 46 38.24 -24.60 -35.35
C ALA A 46 37.89 -23.53 -36.42
N ALA A 47 37.84 -22.27 -35.97
CA ALA A 47 37.72 -21.01 -36.71
C ALA A 47 36.45 -20.74 -37.55
N ALA A 48 35.80 -19.61 -37.26
CA ALA A 48 35.01 -18.81 -38.19
C ALA A 48 35.19 -17.33 -37.83
N ASP A 49 35.66 -16.52 -38.78
CA ASP A 49 35.87 -15.07 -38.63
C ASP A 49 35.01 -14.31 -39.65
N ARG A 50 34.61 -13.07 -39.32
CA ARG A 50 34.16 -11.95 -40.19
C ARG A 50 33.67 -12.30 -41.62
N ARG A 51 32.41 -12.00 -42.01
CA ARG A 51 32.01 -10.62 -42.39
C ARG A 51 30.50 -10.45 -42.77
N SER A 52 29.92 -9.37 -42.25
CA SER A 52 29.02 -8.37 -42.89
C SER A 52 27.99 -8.73 -43.98
N LEU A 53 26.74 -8.33 -43.75
CA LEU A 53 25.82 -7.52 -44.61
C LEU A 53 24.56 -7.23 -43.74
N ARG A 54 24.22 -6.00 -43.33
CA ARG A 54 23.61 -4.83 -44.02
C ARG A 54 22.20 -5.07 -44.62
N MET A 55 21.35 -4.03 -44.48
CA MET A 55 19.90 -3.95 -44.80
C MET A 55 18.99 -4.68 -43.79
N GLY A 56 17.78 -4.20 -43.49
CA GLY A 56 17.16 -2.90 -43.84
C GLY A 56 15.65 -2.95 -44.10
N GLU A 57 14.88 -2.31 -43.20
CA GLU A 57 13.56 -1.68 -43.41
C GLU A 57 12.31 -2.46 -43.89
N LEU A 58 11.20 -2.16 -43.18
CA LEU A 58 9.81 -1.92 -43.64
C LEU A 58 8.79 -3.06 -43.94
N HIS A 59 7.56 -2.77 -43.45
CA HIS A 59 6.23 -3.31 -43.78
C HIS A 59 5.91 -4.77 -43.43
N ARG A 60 4.78 -5.10 -42.77
CA ARG A 60 3.32 -4.84 -43.00
C ARG A 60 2.70 -5.70 -44.11
N SER A 61 1.50 -6.21 -43.79
CA SER A 61 0.50 -6.89 -44.65
C SER A 61 0.91 -8.15 -45.43
N GLU A 62 0.50 -9.32 -44.93
CA GLU A 62 0.16 -10.51 -45.76
C GLU A 62 -0.82 -11.43 -44.98
N LEU A 63 -2.13 -11.28 -45.21
CA LEU A 63 -3.17 -12.21 -44.70
C LEU A 63 -4.39 -12.33 -45.63
N ASP A 64 -4.23 -12.06 -46.94
CA ASP A 64 -5.38 -11.98 -47.88
C ASP A 64 -5.09 -12.56 -49.28
N ARG A 65 -4.27 -13.62 -49.38
CA ARG A 65 -3.98 -14.24 -50.69
C ARG A 65 -3.73 -15.76 -50.74
N ARG A 66 -4.16 -16.54 -49.73
CA ARG A 66 -4.09 -18.02 -49.81
C ARG A 66 -5.33 -18.74 -49.29
N LEU A 67 -6.42 -18.72 -50.07
CA LEU A 67 -7.28 -19.89 -50.36
C LEU A 67 -8.39 -19.57 -51.38
N ARG A 68 -8.04 -19.61 -52.68
CA ARG A 68 -9.00 -19.85 -53.78
C ARG A 68 -8.42 -20.95 -54.67
N ALA A 69 -9.05 -22.12 -54.73
CA ALA A 69 -9.09 -23.07 -55.88
C ALA A 69 -9.49 -24.51 -55.48
N ALA A 70 -10.79 -24.76 -55.27
CA ALA A 70 -11.42 -26.09 -55.43
C ALA A 70 -12.94 -25.91 -55.54
N GLY A 71 -13.50 -26.01 -56.74
CA GLY A 71 -14.95 -25.92 -57.01
C GLY A 71 -15.54 -27.27 -57.45
N GLY A 72 -16.83 -27.51 -57.20
CA GLY A 72 -17.40 -28.86 -57.28
C GLY A 72 -18.92 -29.01 -57.54
N ALA A 73 -19.53 -28.16 -58.37
CA ALA A 73 -20.85 -28.35 -58.99
C ALA A 73 -22.12 -28.43 -58.08
N VAL A 74 -23.28 -28.47 -58.75
CA VAL A 74 -24.67 -28.11 -58.35
C VAL A 74 -25.59 -29.01 -59.23
N PRO A 75 -26.76 -29.58 -58.80
CA PRO A 75 -27.98 -28.77 -58.63
C PRO A 75 -29.16 -29.23 -57.73
N ASP A 76 -30.06 -28.25 -57.57
CA ASP A 76 -31.50 -28.27 -57.23
C ASP A 76 -31.93 -28.55 -55.76
N GLY A 77 -33.05 -27.92 -55.34
CA GLY A 77 -33.48 -27.91 -53.93
C GLY A 77 -34.57 -26.90 -53.47
N SER A 78 -35.25 -26.17 -54.36
CA SER A 78 -36.43 -25.30 -54.04
C SER A 78 -36.21 -24.00 -53.21
N ARG A 79 -37.28 -23.19 -53.04
CA ARG A 79 -37.31 -21.85 -52.39
C ARG A 79 -38.27 -21.82 -51.20
N ARG A 80 -37.94 -21.09 -50.11
CA ARG A 80 -38.77 -19.97 -49.57
C ARG A 80 -38.15 -19.22 -48.37
N GLU A 81 -38.82 -18.14 -47.97
CA GLU A 81 -38.36 -17.08 -47.06
C GLU A 81 -38.61 -17.37 -45.57
N GLY A 82 -37.87 -16.71 -44.68
CA GLY A 82 -38.12 -16.65 -43.23
C GLY A 82 -37.84 -15.25 -42.67
N LYS A 83 -38.63 -14.81 -41.68
CA LYS A 83 -38.53 -13.47 -41.05
C LYS A 83 -37.95 -13.56 -39.63
N PRO A 84 -37.25 -12.52 -39.13
CA PRO A 84 -36.79 -12.48 -37.74
C PRO A 84 -37.93 -12.22 -36.74
N SER A 85 -37.75 -12.72 -35.51
CA SER A 85 -38.72 -12.64 -34.41
C SER A 85 -38.80 -11.26 -33.75
N ARG A 86 -39.97 -10.96 -33.16
CA ARG A 86 -40.22 -9.69 -32.44
C ARG A 86 -39.95 -9.80 -30.94
N VAL A 87 -39.20 -8.85 -30.39
CA VAL A 87 -39.32 -8.47 -28.96
C VAL A 87 -40.58 -7.61 -28.78
N ARG A 88 -41.30 -7.78 -27.67
CA ARG A 88 -42.42 -6.91 -27.28
C ARG A 88 -41.99 -5.94 -26.19
N ILE A 89 -42.23 -4.65 -26.41
CA ILE A 89 -42.22 -3.63 -25.35
C ILE A 89 -43.68 -3.39 -24.94
N PHE A 90 -43.97 -3.34 -23.64
CA PHE A 90 -45.29 -2.97 -23.10
C PHE A 90 -45.25 -1.56 -22.52
N ASN A 91 -46.22 -0.72 -22.90
CA ASN A 91 -46.35 0.64 -22.38
C ASN A 91 -47.05 0.63 -21.02
N GLY A 92 -46.29 0.72 -19.93
CA GLY A 92 -46.77 1.24 -18.64
C GLY A 92 -46.60 2.76 -18.60
N LYS A 93 -47.59 3.50 -18.06
CA LYS A 93 -47.45 4.96 -17.88
C LYS A 93 -46.62 5.26 -16.63
N LEU A 94 -45.38 5.68 -16.81
CA LEU A 94 -44.68 6.50 -15.82
C LEU A 94 -45.23 7.94 -15.89
N THR A 95 -45.54 8.53 -14.74
CA THR A 95 -45.98 9.93 -14.61
C THR A 95 -45.01 10.72 -13.76
N ASP A 96 -43.82 10.97 -14.32
CA ASP A 96 -42.82 11.89 -13.79
C ASP A 96 -42.51 12.97 -14.86
N PRO A 97 -42.64 14.27 -14.56
CA PRO A 97 -42.35 15.34 -15.53
C PRO A 97 -40.87 15.52 -15.90
N SER A 98 -39.93 14.94 -15.15
CA SER A 98 -38.48 15.22 -15.28
C SER A 98 -37.81 14.52 -16.46
N ILE A 99 -38.35 13.39 -16.95
CA ILE A 99 -37.69 12.55 -17.95
C ILE A 99 -38.15 12.91 -19.37
N ARG A 100 -37.20 13.31 -20.24
CA ARG A 100 -37.43 13.49 -21.69
C ARG A 100 -36.43 12.68 -22.53
N ILE A 101 -36.90 11.58 -23.11
CA ILE A 101 -36.13 10.79 -24.06
C ILE A 101 -36.23 11.41 -25.46
N ARG A 102 -35.09 11.59 -26.14
CA ARG A 102 -35.01 11.83 -27.59
C ARG A 102 -34.17 10.74 -28.23
N THR A 103 -34.76 9.98 -29.16
CA THR A 103 -34.06 8.92 -29.89
C THR A 103 -33.41 9.46 -31.16
N GLY A 104 -32.08 9.57 -31.16
CA GLY A 104 -31.28 9.65 -32.39
C GLY A 104 -31.09 8.28 -33.03
N ARG A 105 -30.49 8.24 -34.23
CA ARG A 105 -29.79 7.04 -34.72
C ARG A 105 -28.34 7.14 -34.28
N GLU A 106 -27.76 6.01 -33.89
CA GLU A 106 -26.43 5.86 -33.28
C GLU A 106 -26.36 6.38 -31.83
N GLY A 107 -26.19 5.44 -30.88
CA GLY A 107 -25.98 5.71 -29.45
C GLY A 107 -27.25 5.85 -28.58
N ILE A 108 -27.16 5.34 -27.36
CA ILE A 108 -27.99 5.78 -26.21
C ILE A 108 -27.01 6.41 -25.22
N ASP A 109 -27.05 7.74 -25.07
CA ASP A 109 -26.21 8.50 -24.16
C ASP A 109 -27.03 8.89 -22.91
N VAL A 110 -26.74 8.27 -21.76
CA VAL A 110 -27.47 8.50 -20.50
C VAL A 110 -26.68 9.44 -19.60
N ARG A 111 -26.96 10.74 -19.72
CA ARG A 111 -26.35 11.77 -18.88
C ARG A 111 -27.22 12.07 -17.66
N ILE A 112 -26.77 11.65 -16.48
CA ILE A 112 -27.30 12.13 -15.21
C ILE A 112 -26.77 13.55 -14.99
N ALA A 113 -27.67 14.52 -14.81
CA ALA A 113 -27.31 15.93 -14.68
C ALA A 113 -27.78 16.49 -13.33
N ASN A 114 -26.87 16.62 -12.37
CA ASN A 114 -27.10 17.34 -11.11
C ASN A 114 -25.91 18.26 -10.77
N ARG A 115 -26.06 19.55 -11.07
CA ARG A 115 -25.24 20.65 -10.54
C ARG A 115 -26.11 21.90 -10.39
N ARG A 116 -26.68 22.14 -9.20
CA ARG A 116 -27.19 23.46 -8.79
C ARG A 116 -26.97 23.73 -7.30
N TRP A 117 -25.87 24.42 -7.03
CA TRP A 117 -25.74 25.57 -6.13
C TRP A 117 -27.03 26.05 -5.44
N ILE A 118 -26.91 26.29 -4.13
CA ILE A 118 -27.69 27.29 -3.39
C ILE A 118 -26.69 28.30 -2.81
N THR A 119 -26.97 29.60 -2.98
CA THR A 119 -26.07 30.69 -2.54
C THR A 119 -26.86 31.86 -1.96
N ALA A 120 -26.85 31.99 -0.63
CA ALA A 120 -27.12 33.20 0.17
C ALA A 120 -27.01 32.87 1.68
N GLY A 121 -26.43 33.70 2.56
CA GLY A 121 -25.65 34.92 2.31
C GLY A 121 -25.33 35.71 3.59
N LEU A 122 -24.26 36.53 3.53
CA LEU A 122 -23.85 37.62 4.45
C LEU A 122 -23.54 37.29 5.93
N ALA A 123 -22.25 37.04 6.18
CA ALA A 123 -21.32 37.90 6.93
C ALA A 123 -21.83 38.94 7.95
N LEU A 124 -21.11 39.03 9.09
CA LEU A 124 -20.75 40.29 9.73
C LEU A 124 -19.44 40.13 10.55
N CYS A 125 -18.56 41.14 10.50
CA CYS A 125 -17.25 41.12 11.17
C CYS A 125 -17.31 41.81 12.54
N VAL A 126 -16.56 41.31 13.53
CA VAL A 126 -16.05 42.12 14.66
C VAL A 126 -14.60 41.71 14.92
N SER A 127 -13.71 42.69 15.01
CA SER A 127 -12.29 42.52 15.33
C SER A 127 -12.03 42.71 16.83
N ALA A 128 -11.07 41.95 17.38
CA ALA A 128 -10.54 42.15 18.72
C ALA A 128 -9.05 41.77 18.76
N SER A 129 -8.17 42.76 18.80
CA SER A 129 -6.73 42.57 19.01
C SER A 129 -6.43 42.42 20.51
N ALA A 130 -5.63 41.43 20.88
CA ALA A 130 -5.08 41.27 22.23
C ALA A 130 -3.59 40.88 22.14
N ALA A 131 -2.79 41.28 23.13
CA ALA A 131 -1.33 41.23 23.04
C ALA A 131 -0.71 39.88 23.40
N LEU A 132 0.37 39.54 22.70
CA LEU A 132 1.30 38.44 23.03
C LEU A 132 2.07 38.73 24.34
N PRO A 133 2.23 37.73 25.22
CA PRO A 133 3.41 37.61 26.09
C PRO A 133 4.45 36.71 25.41
N SER A 134 5.72 37.11 25.41
CA SER A 134 6.80 36.37 24.76
C SER A 134 7.35 35.22 25.61
N ALA A 135 7.38 34.03 25.01
CA ALA A 135 8.35 32.98 25.31
C ALA A 135 9.24 32.80 24.08
N GLY A 136 10.51 32.41 24.17
CA GLY A 136 11.25 31.97 25.35
C GLY A 136 12.28 30.94 24.93
N ALA A 137 13.22 31.33 24.06
CA ALA A 137 14.01 30.41 23.25
C ALA A 137 14.75 29.34 24.08
N ALA A 138 14.36 28.08 23.89
CA ALA A 138 14.98 26.91 24.48
C ALA A 138 15.87 26.22 23.43
N SER A 139 17.18 26.42 23.54
CA SER A 139 18.16 25.76 22.65
C SER A 139 18.38 24.30 23.05
N SER A 140 18.00 23.35 22.20
CA SER A 140 18.38 21.93 22.32
C SER A 140 19.27 21.51 21.16
N GLY A 141 20.54 21.23 21.45
CA GLY A 141 21.49 20.69 20.47
C GLY A 141 21.82 19.23 20.75
N SER A 142 21.41 18.33 19.86
CA SER A 142 21.81 16.92 19.83
C SER A 142 22.23 16.55 18.41
N SER A 143 23.52 16.28 18.20
CA SER A 143 24.08 16.02 16.87
C SER A 143 23.84 14.58 16.42
N SER A 144 22.67 14.33 15.84
CA SER A 144 22.40 13.11 15.07
C SER A 144 23.26 13.07 13.80
N PRO A 145 23.69 11.88 13.32
CA PRO A 145 24.32 11.75 12.02
C PRO A 145 23.27 11.93 10.93
N LEU A 146 23.35 13.04 10.20
CA LEU A 146 22.23 13.75 9.56
C LEU A 146 21.27 14.36 10.59
N GLY A 147 21.00 15.66 10.45
CA GLY A 147 19.80 16.25 11.04
C GLY A 147 18.60 15.79 10.23
N ALA A 148 17.61 15.17 10.88
CA ALA A 148 16.55 14.41 10.20
C ALA A 148 15.92 15.17 9.02
N ASN A 149 15.44 16.40 9.27
CA ASN A 149 14.73 17.25 8.31
C ASN A 149 15.51 17.49 6.99
N GLU A 150 16.84 17.54 6.99
CA GLU A 150 17.62 17.77 5.77
C GLU A 150 17.90 16.50 4.95
N GLY A 151 17.70 15.31 5.52
CA GLY A 151 17.75 14.04 4.79
C GLY A 151 16.46 13.76 4.01
N VAL A 152 15.35 14.31 4.49
CA VAL A 152 13.96 14.02 4.08
C VAL A 152 13.65 14.37 2.62
N LEU A 153 14.29 15.37 2.01
CA LEU A 153 13.83 15.87 0.70
C LEU A 153 14.28 14.99 -0.49
N TYR A 154 15.34 14.21 -0.35
CA TYR A 154 16.10 13.71 -1.51
C TYR A 154 15.74 12.26 -1.91
N GLY A 155 14.94 12.11 -2.97
CA GLY A 155 14.61 10.80 -3.55
C GLY A 155 14.06 10.86 -4.98
N GLU A 156 13.16 9.92 -5.33
CA GLU A 156 12.74 9.63 -6.71
C GLU A 156 12.26 10.86 -7.49
N GLN A 157 11.51 11.78 -6.85
CA GLN A 157 11.01 13.01 -7.50
C GLN A 157 12.11 14.06 -7.76
N LEU A 158 13.17 14.11 -6.95
CA LEU A 158 14.26 15.09 -7.06
C LEU A 158 15.54 14.52 -7.69
N LEU A 159 15.61 13.21 -7.98
CA LEU A 159 16.81 12.59 -8.55
C LEU A 159 17.06 13.07 -9.99
N LEU A 160 18.15 13.81 -10.21
CA LEU A 160 18.57 14.30 -11.52
C LEU A 160 19.31 13.17 -12.26
N LYS A 161 18.63 12.56 -13.23
CA LYS A 161 19.15 11.46 -14.05
C LYS A 161 19.97 12.00 -15.23
N PRO A 162 21.28 11.74 -15.34
CA PRO A 162 22.09 12.21 -16.47
C PRO A 162 21.62 11.62 -17.80
N VAL A 163 21.67 12.41 -18.87
CA VAL A 163 21.44 11.93 -20.25
C VAL A 163 22.68 11.28 -20.84
N ALA A 164 23.87 11.57 -20.30
CA ALA A 164 25.11 10.91 -20.60
C ALA A 164 26.09 11.01 -19.41
N THR A 165 26.85 9.94 -19.19
CA THR A 165 28.00 9.94 -18.26
C THR A 165 29.23 9.49 -19.05
N THR A 166 30.34 10.20 -18.86
CA THR A 166 31.57 10.08 -19.66
C THR A 166 32.79 10.20 -18.75
N ALA A 167 33.90 9.58 -19.14
CA ALA A 167 35.16 9.69 -18.42
C ALA A 167 36.31 10.04 -19.37
N GLY A 168 37.43 10.53 -18.82
CA GLY A 168 38.66 10.66 -19.59
C GLY A 168 39.33 9.31 -19.87
N SER A 169 39.12 8.33 -18.99
CA SER A 169 39.58 6.95 -19.13
C SER A 169 38.59 6.00 -18.46
N GLU A 170 38.34 4.87 -19.12
CA GLU A 170 37.53 3.76 -18.62
C GLU A 170 38.20 2.44 -19.04
N ALA A 171 38.35 1.52 -18.08
CA ALA A 171 38.89 0.19 -18.38
C ALA A 171 37.78 -0.69 -18.97
N PRO A 172 38.09 -1.66 -19.86
CA PRO A 172 37.08 -2.53 -20.46
C PRO A 172 36.29 -3.33 -19.40
N GLY A 173 34.96 -3.20 -19.39
CA GLY A 173 34.06 -3.76 -18.37
C GLY A 173 33.91 -2.89 -17.10
N PHE A 174 34.33 -1.63 -17.15
CA PHE A 174 34.27 -0.64 -16.07
C PHE A 174 33.85 0.74 -16.61
N GLU A 175 32.87 0.74 -17.52
CA GLU A 175 32.41 1.88 -18.32
C GLU A 175 31.87 3.03 -17.46
N ALA A 176 32.02 4.28 -17.93
CA ALA A 176 31.61 5.49 -17.20
C ALA A 176 30.12 5.52 -16.84
N ALA A 177 29.26 4.86 -17.63
CA ALA A 177 27.82 4.77 -17.37
C ALA A 177 27.48 4.03 -16.08
N ASN A 178 28.31 3.06 -15.65
CA ASN A 178 28.07 2.22 -14.48
C ASN A 178 28.00 3.03 -13.17
N ALA A 179 28.66 4.19 -13.13
CA ALA A 179 28.63 5.09 -11.99
C ALA A 179 27.36 5.97 -11.89
N THR A 180 26.33 5.74 -12.72
CA THR A 180 25.11 6.57 -12.78
C THR A 180 23.85 5.81 -13.23
N ASN A 181 23.94 4.49 -13.39
CA ASN A 181 22.86 3.65 -13.95
C ASN A 181 22.23 2.72 -12.90
N ASN A 182 22.57 2.91 -11.61
CA ASN A 182 22.23 2.04 -10.48
C ASN A 182 22.81 0.61 -10.55
N SER A 183 23.70 0.28 -11.48
CA SER A 183 24.27 -1.08 -11.53
C SER A 183 24.91 -1.43 -10.18
N GLY A 184 24.57 -2.60 -9.61
CA GLY A 184 25.07 -3.01 -8.30
C GLY A 184 24.42 -2.35 -7.07
N MET A 185 23.44 -1.46 -7.24
CA MET A 185 22.68 -0.87 -6.13
C MET A 185 21.61 -1.81 -5.56
N SER A 186 21.35 -1.69 -4.26
CA SER A 186 20.27 -2.39 -3.53
C SER A 186 18.87 -1.82 -3.80
N GLY A 187 18.77 -0.84 -4.71
CA GLY A 187 17.58 -0.06 -5.01
C GLY A 187 17.84 0.99 -6.08
N PHE A 188 16.99 2.02 -6.16
CA PHE A 188 16.91 2.89 -7.33
C PHE A 188 17.06 4.40 -7.07
N PHE A 189 16.78 4.90 -5.86
CA PHE A 189 16.54 6.35 -5.65
C PHE A 189 17.05 6.93 -4.33
N GLY A 190 17.07 6.16 -3.25
CA GLY A 190 17.24 6.68 -1.89
C GLY A 190 18.68 7.02 -1.48
N PRO A 191 18.87 7.94 -0.52
CA PRO A 191 20.17 8.29 0.03
C PRO A 191 20.70 7.23 1.00
N LEU A 192 19.82 6.35 1.49
CA LEU A 192 20.15 5.28 2.44
C LEU A 192 20.37 3.91 1.80
N GLU A 193 20.31 3.80 0.47
CA GLU A 193 20.54 2.54 -0.24
C GLU A 193 22.03 2.14 -0.27
N LEU A 194 22.28 0.87 -0.60
CA LEU A 194 23.59 0.23 -0.51
C LEU A 194 24.12 -0.12 -1.91
N HIS A 195 25.44 -0.20 -2.07
CA HIS A 195 26.08 -0.73 -3.28
C HIS A 195 26.84 -2.02 -2.97
N GLY A 196 26.73 -3.00 -3.87
CA GLY A 196 27.43 -4.28 -3.82
C GLY A 196 28.94 -4.20 -4.06
N GLY A 197 29.60 -5.36 -4.20
CA GLY A 197 31.04 -5.45 -4.47
C GLY A 197 31.40 -5.96 -5.87
N GLU A 198 30.45 -6.09 -6.79
CA GLU A 198 30.69 -6.72 -8.09
C GLU A 198 31.47 -5.78 -9.03
N SER A 199 32.63 -6.25 -9.50
CA SER A 199 33.60 -5.41 -10.23
C SER A 199 33.01 -4.76 -11.48
N GLY A 200 32.12 -5.46 -12.20
CA GLY A 200 31.50 -5.00 -13.44
C GLY A 200 30.36 -3.98 -13.28
N THR A 201 29.99 -3.60 -12.06
CA THR A 201 28.90 -2.64 -11.79
C THR A 201 29.43 -1.25 -11.39
N MET A 202 30.69 -0.94 -11.69
CA MET A 202 31.36 0.27 -11.23
C MET A 202 32.22 0.87 -12.33
N TRP A 203 32.41 2.19 -12.33
CA TRP A 203 33.39 2.84 -13.20
C TRP A 203 34.80 2.71 -12.62
N ARG A 204 35.79 2.46 -13.49
CA ARG A 204 37.22 2.55 -13.15
C ARG A 204 38.05 2.96 -14.37
N THR A 205 39.04 3.81 -14.16
CA THR A 205 40.04 4.13 -15.19
C THR A 205 40.91 2.92 -15.56
N ASP A 206 41.57 3.02 -16.73
CA ASP A 206 42.79 2.27 -17.03
C ASP A 206 43.88 2.50 -15.97
N ALA A 207 44.98 1.75 -16.09
CA ALA A 207 46.20 2.03 -15.36
C ALA A 207 46.89 3.29 -15.92
N TYR A 208 47.24 4.22 -15.02
CA TYR A 208 47.96 5.47 -15.33
C TYR A 208 47.19 6.44 -16.24
N PRO A 209 45.94 6.83 -15.91
CA PRO A 209 45.13 7.76 -16.71
C PRO A 209 45.71 9.19 -16.81
N GLY A 210 46.88 9.47 -16.22
CA GLY A 210 47.55 10.76 -16.36
C GLY A 210 46.72 11.93 -15.81
N ALA A 211 46.22 12.77 -16.73
CA ALA A 211 45.30 13.88 -16.48
C ALA A 211 43.84 13.58 -16.92
N ASP A 212 43.61 12.43 -17.54
CA ASP A 212 42.31 11.92 -17.98
C ASP A 212 41.58 11.18 -16.83
N ASN A 213 42.03 11.40 -15.59
CA ASN A 213 41.40 10.91 -14.38
C ASN A 213 40.22 11.81 -13.98
N TRP A 214 39.12 11.74 -14.73
CA TRP A 214 37.89 12.46 -14.42
C TRP A 214 36.65 11.68 -14.89
N LEU A 215 35.53 11.92 -14.21
CA LEU A 215 34.18 11.47 -14.57
C LEU A 215 33.28 12.70 -14.72
N GLN A 216 32.46 12.77 -15.78
CA GLN A 216 31.58 13.89 -16.10
C GLN A 216 30.16 13.42 -16.45
N LEU A 217 29.18 14.02 -15.78
CA LEU A 217 27.75 13.87 -16.01
C LEU A 217 27.26 15.04 -16.88
N ASP A 218 26.42 14.76 -17.87
CA ASP A 218 25.60 15.75 -18.60
C ASP A 218 24.13 15.51 -18.23
N LEU A 219 23.46 16.52 -17.69
CA LEU A 219 22.05 16.49 -17.29
C LEU A 219 21.09 16.85 -18.44
N GLY A 220 21.61 17.19 -19.62
CA GLY A 220 20.85 17.56 -20.81
C GLY A 220 20.30 18.99 -20.79
N ALA A 221 19.82 19.44 -19.64
CA ALA A 221 19.38 20.81 -19.36
C ALA A 221 20.12 21.39 -18.14
N VAL A 222 19.99 22.70 -17.92
CA VAL A 222 20.44 23.34 -16.66
C VAL A 222 19.41 23.05 -15.57
N ALA A 223 19.86 22.57 -14.41
CA ALA A 223 19.06 22.29 -13.23
C ALA A 223 19.66 22.99 -11.99
N PRO A 224 18.85 23.32 -10.97
CA PRO A 224 19.35 23.85 -9.71
C PRO A 224 19.91 22.68 -8.87
N LEU A 225 21.22 22.64 -8.64
CA LEU A 225 21.86 21.50 -7.99
C LEU A 225 21.74 21.55 -6.47
N GLY A 226 21.26 20.45 -5.88
CA GLY A 226 21.17 20.23 -4.44
C GLY A 226 22.37 19.44 -3.93
N ARG A 227 22.12 18.21 -3.51
CA ARG A 227 23.14 17.31 -2.92
C ARG A 227 23.60 16.24 -3.91
N MET A 228 24.84 15.80 -3.73
CA MET A 228 25.47 14.72 -4.48
C MET A 228 26.07 13.69 -3.53
N LEU A 229 25.59 12.45 -3.65
CA LEU A 229 26.05 11.27 -2.95
C LEU A 229 26.89 10.41 -3.88
N ILE A 230 28.01 9.88 -3.36
CA ILE A 230 29.00 9.14 -4.14
C ILE A 230 29.33 7.85 -3.38
N TRP A 231 28.93 6.71 -3.92
CA TRP A 231 29.38 5.39 -3.46
C TRP A 231 30.76 5.15 -4.08
N ASN A 232 31.77 4.92 -3.25
CA ASN A 232 33.16 4.78 -3.71
C ASN A 232 33.45 3.36 -4.22
N TYR A 233 34.52 3.18 -5.01
CA TYR A 233 34.84 1.89 -5.64
C TYR A 233 35.01 0.76 -4.61
N ASN A 234 34.15 -0.25 -4.69
CA ASN A 234 33.90 -1.22 -3.62
C ASN A 234 34.27 -2.67 -3.98
N GLU A 235 35.13 -2.88 -4.99
CA GLU A 235 35.56 -4.24 -5.36
C GLU A 235 36.33 -4.90 -4.18
N PRO A 236 36.00 -6.15 -3.77
CA PRO A 236 36.71 -6.87 -2.73
C PRO A 236 38.22 -7.01 -3.01
N GLY A 237 39.03 -6.21 -2.30
CA GLY A 237 40.48 -6.10 -2.51
C GLY A 237 40.90 -5.01 -3.52
N GLY A 238 39.97 -4.49 -4.33
CA GLY A 238 40.18 -3.36 -5.24
C GLY A 238 39.88 -1.98 -4.64
N ALA A 239 39.29 -1.90 -3.44
CA ALA A 239 38.90 -0.65 -2.77
C ALA A 239 40.03 0.38 -2.49
N GLU A 240 41.29 0.04 -2.74
CA GLU A 240 42.40 1.01 -2.78
C GLU A 240 42.32 1.97 -3.99
N TRP A 241 41.64 1.56 -5.06
CA TRP A 241 41.40 2.37 -6.27
C TRP A 241 40.24 3.36 -6.11
N GLY A 242 39.50 3.29 -5.00
CA GLY A 242 38.47 4.27 -4.68
C GLY A 242 39.04 5.68 -4.57
N VAL A 243 38.30 6.67 -5.10
CA VAL A 243 38.64 8.09 -5.02
C VAL A 243 38.71 8.53 -3.54
N LYS A 244 39.70 9.35 -3.21
CA LYS A 244 39.98 9.79 -1.83
C LYS A 244 39.83 11.28 -1.65
N HIS A 245 40.47 12.07 -2.52
CA HIS A 245 40.26 13.50 -2.62
C HIS A 245 39.97 13.86 -4.07
N ALA A 246 38.85 14.53 -4.33
CA ALA A 246 38.51 15.06 -5.64
C ALA A 246 38.01 16.49 -5.54
N GLU A 247 38.37 17.32 -6.52
CA GLU A 247 37.63 18.55 -6.78
C GLU A 247 36.34 18.17 -7.53
N VAL A 248 35.20 18.75 -7.14
CA VAL A 248 33.93 18.54 -7.82
C VAL A 248 33.52 19.84 -8.49
N LEU A 249 33.53 19.82 -9.82
CA LEU A 249 33.31 20.97 -10.66
C LEU A 249 31.89 20.94 -11.25
N TYR A 250 31.31 22.11 -11.50
CA TYR A 250 30.03 22.27 -12.19
C TYR A 250 30.08 23.38 -13.24
N SER A 251 29.20 23.29 -14.26
CA SER A 251 29.15 24.23 -15.37
C SER A 251 27.78 24.25 -16.06
N VAL A 252 27.37 25.41 -16.59
CA VAL A 252 26.22 25.54 -17.50
C VAL A 252 26.60 25.30 -18.97
N ASP A 253 27.83 25.61 -19.37
CA ASP A 253 28.28 25.63 -20.77
C ASP A 253 29.32 24.55 -21.12
N GLY A 254 29.83 23.82 -20.12
CA GLY A 254 30.88 22.80 -20.26
C GLY A 254 32.30 23.35 -20.46
N VAL A 255 32.45 24.68 -20.52
CA VAL A 255 33.70 25.40 -20.81
C VAL A 255 34.20 26.16 -19.58
N ARG A 256 33.30 26.85 -18.88
CA ARG A 256 33.56 27.60 -17.65
C ARG A 256 33.14 26.78 -16.45
N TRP A 257 34.10 26.37 -15.63
CA TRP A 257 33.86 25.47 -14.50
C TRP A 257 34.01 26.20 -13.16
N SER A 258 33.03 26.04 -12.30
CA SER A 258 33.05 26.46 -10.89
C SER A 258 33.28 25.24 -9.99
N SER A 259 33.78 25.44 -8.77
CA SER A 259 34.13 24.36 -7.83
C SER A 259 33.17 24.35 -6.64
N ALA A 260 32.55 23.20 -6.37
CA ALA A 260 31.57 23.03 -5.30
C ALA A 260 32.24 23.22 -3.93
N GLY A 261 31.74 24.17 -3.13
CA GLY A 261 32.39 24.57 -1.87
C GLY A 261 33.62 25.48 -2.03
N GLY A 262 33.84 26.07 -3.21
CA GLY A 262 34.81 27.14 -3.46
C GLY A 262 36.03 26.74 -4.30
N PRO A 263 36.77 27.69 -4.90
CA PRO A 263 37.86 27.39 -5.83
C PRO A 263 38.95 26.49 -5.22
N GLY A 264 39.29 25.37 -5.88
CA GLY A 264 40.28 24.42 -5.40
C GLY A 264 39.80 23.53 -4.24
N LYS A 265 38.50 23.57 -3.89
CA LYS A 265 37.93 22.74 -2.82
C LYS A 265 37.97 21.27 -3.22
N LYS A 266 38.83 20.52 -2.55
CA LYS A 266 38.79 19.05 -2.58
C LYS A 266 37.84 18.54 -1.50
N HIS A 267 36.94 17.66 -1.91
CA HIS A 267 36.09 16.86 -1.04
C HIS A 267 36.79 15.55 -0.73
N LYS A 268 36.76 15.13 0.54
CA LYS A 268 37.26 13.83 0.96
C LYS A 268 36.12 12.82 0.90
N LEU A 269 36.33 11.73 0.19
CA LEU A 269 35.46 10.56 0.20
C LEU A 269 36.10 9.50 1.10
N GLU A 270 35.32 8.85 1.96
CA GLU A 270 35.83 7.72 2.72
C GLU A 270 36.13 6.51 1.83
N LYS A 271 36.93 5.59 2.36
CA LYS A 271 37.28 4.36 1.66
C LYS A 271 36.15 3.35 1.80
N ALA A 272 35.71 2.78 0.68
CA ALA A 272 34.79 1.66 0.68
C ALA A 272 35.39 0.42 1.38
N THR A 273 34.55 -0.40 1.99
CA THR A 273 34.97 -1.56 2.80
C THR A 273 35.33 -2.79 1.98
N GLY A 274 34.87 -2.89 0.74
CA GLY A 274 34.90 -4.13 -0.05
C GLY A 274 33.82 -5.13 0.39
N SER A 275 32.74 -4.67 1.03
CA SER A 275 31.62 -5.49 1.51
C SER A 275 30.34 -5.21 0.71
N PRO A 276 29.38 -6.15 0.62
CA PRO A 276 28.20 -5.99 -0.26
C PRO A 276 27.18 -4.94 0.21
N ASN A 277 27.41 -4.30 1.37
CA ASN A 277 26.47 -3.39 2.03
C ASN A 277 27.05 -1.98 2.18
N GLU A 278 27.77 -1.49 1.17
CA GLU A 278 28.49 -0.21 1.23
C GLU A 278 27.56 0.99 1.05
N ARG A 279 27.78 2.06 1.82
CA ARG A 279 26.99 3.30 1.74
C ARG A 279 27.72 4.35 0.91
N ALA A 280 27.00 5.42 0.52
CA ALA A 280 27.62 6.60 -0.05
C ALA A 280 28.77 7.07 0.86
N SER A 281 29.99 7.08 0.34
CA SER A 281 31.21 7.28 1.14
C SER A 281 31.44 8.76 1.51
N ASN A 282 30.46 9.61 1.19
CA ASN A 282 30.29 10.97 1.67
C ASN A 282 28.93 11.21 2.38
N LEU A 283 28.20 10.17 2.79
CA LEU A 283 26.84 10.30 3.37
C LEU A 283 26.76 11.27 4.56
N THR A 284 27.81 11.36 5.38
CA THR A 284 27.88 12.28 6.54
C THR A 284 28.36 13.69 6.20
N ASN A 285 28.84 13.92 4.98
CA ASN A 285 29.27 15.22 4.46
C ASN A 285 29.06 15.21 2.92
N PRO A 286 27.81 15.26 2.44
CA PRO A 286 27.52 15.23 1.01
C PRO A 286 28.17 16.42 0.30
N VAL A 287 28.37 16.31 -1.02
CA VAL A 287 28.75 17.50 -1.81
C VAL A 287 27.47 18.30 -2.05
N ASP A 288 27.42 19.51 -1.50
CA ASP A 288 26.29 20.42 -1.64
C ASP A 288 26.65 21.56 -2.61
N PHE A 289 25.74 21.84 -3.54
CA PHE A 289 25.87 22.89 -4.56
C PHE A 289 25.03 24.13 -4.22
N ALA A 290 24.28 24.12 -3.11
CA ALA A 290 23.49 25.25 -2.60
C ALA A 290 22.57 25.92 -3.65
N GLY A 291 21.93 25.11 -4.50
CA GLY A 291 20.98 25.58 -5.51
C GLY A 291 21.60 26.13 -6.80
N ALA A 292 22.93 26.03 -6.95
CA ALA A 292 23.64 26.57 -8.10
C ALA A 292 23.15 25.96 -9.44
N PRO A 293 22.92 26.78 -10.48
CA PRO A 293 22.52 26.30 -11.80
C PRO A 293 23.69 25.59 -12.50
N ALA A 294 23.46 24.36 -12.96
CA ALA A 294 24.42 23.65 -13.82
C ALA A 294 23.72 22.64 -14.74
N ARG A 295 24.36 22.38 -15.90
CA ARG A 295 24.05 21.26 -16.78
C ARG A 295 25.07 20.13 -16.67
N TYR A 296 26.32 20.47 -16.37
CA TYR A 296 27.43 19.53 -16.31
C TYR A 296 28.01 19.48 -14.90
N VAL A 297 28.31 18.27 -14.41
CA VAL A 297 29.04 18.02 -13.15
C VAL A 297 30.23 17.13 -13.46
N LYS A 298 31.39 17.39 -12.85
CA LYS A 298 32.64 16.65 -13.08
C LYS A 298 33.39 16.38 -11.79
N ILE A 299 33.71 15.11 -11.54
CA ILE A 299 34.58 14.66 -10.45
C ILE A 299 36.01 14.59 -10.98
N VAL A 300 36.94 15.30 -10.36
CA VAL A 300 38.38 15.30 -10.71
C VAL A 300 39.22 14.90 -9.49
N PRO A 301 39.53 13.60 -9.31
CA PRO A 301 40.47 13.13 -8.30
C PRO A 301 41.85 13.80 -8.37
N ASP A 302 42.52 13.96 -7.23
CA ASP A 302 43.89 14.47 -7.17
C ASP A 302 44.84 13.57 -7.98
N SER A 303 45.72 14.17 -8.80
CA SER A 303 46.60 13.48 -9.71
C SER A 303 47.74 12.69 -9.05
N HIS A 304 47.95 12.81 -7.74
CA HIS A 304 48.97 12.05 -6.99
C HIS A 304 48.41 10.78 -6.34
N ALA A 305 49.13 9.66 -6.45
CA ALA A 305 48.83 8.44 -5.68
C ALA A 305 48.80 8.72 -4.16
N ALA A 306 47.99 7.98 -3.40
CA ALA A 306 47.69 8.17 -1.98
C ALA A 306 47.06 9.54 -1.58
N SER A 307 47.02 10.54 -2.47
CA SER A 307 46.21 11.75 -2.32
C SER A 307 44.84 11.56 -2.96
N GLY A 308 44.79 11.22 -4.26
CA GLY A 308 43.53 11.13 -5.00
C GLY A 308 42.84 9.78 -4.96
N ASN A 309 43.56 8.72 -4.58
CA ASN A 309 43.03 7.40 -4.27
C ASN A 309 43.56 6.89 -2.92
N TRP A 310 43.05 5.76 -2.45
CA TRP A 310 43.40 5.22 -1.13
C TRP A 310 44.69 4.40 -1.10
N GLY A 311 45.09 3.81 -2.22
CA GLY A 311 46.29 2.98 -2.35
C GLY A 311 47.60 3.70 -2.05
N THR A 312 48.55 2.97 -1.45
CA THR A 312 49.89 3.43 -1.05
C THR A 312 50.96 3.19 -2.13
N GLY A 313 50.52 2.96 -3.37
CA GLY A 313 51.38 2.54 -4.49
C GLY A 313 52.29 3.64 -5.04
N ASN A 314 53.23 3.21 -5.86
CA ASN A 314 53.93 4.09 -6.80
C ASN A 314 52.92 4.60 -7.85
N ASP A 315 53.18 5.70 -8.56
CA ASP A 315 52.29 6.18 -9.64
C ASP A 315 52.09 5.13 -10.77
N LYS A 316 52.95 4.10 -10.78
CA LYS A 316 52.92 2.90 -11.63
C LYS A 316 51.95 1.79 -11.18
N ASP A 317 50.99 2.04 -10.28
CA ASP A 317 49.81 1.17 -10.08
C ASP A 317 48.52 2.02 -9.88
N LYS A 318 48.48 3.23 -10.46
CA LYS A 318 47.44 4.23 -10.17
C LYS A 318 46.18 4.05 -11.02
N HIS A 319 45.09 3.64 -10.37
CA HIS A 319 43.71 3.66 -10.86
C HIS A 319 42.83 4.61 -10.02
N TYR A 320 41.70 5.02 -10.59
CA TYR A 320 40.59 5.65 -9.86
C TYR A 320 39.29 4.96 -10.24
N GLY A 321 38.34 4.86 -9.32
CA GLY A 321 36.99 4.37 -9.62
C GLY A 321 35.93 4.94 -8.68
N VAL A 322 34.68 4.84 -9.11
CA VAL A 322 33.47 5.24 -8.38
C VAL A 322 32.40 4.19 -8.68
N ALA A 323 31.61 3.84 -7.66
CA ALA A 323 30.58 2.81 -7.79
C ALA A 323 29.27 3.38 -8.33
N GLU A 324 28.70 4.41 -7.71
CA GLU A 324 27.46 5.07 -8.13
C GLU A 324 27.46 6.55 -7.68
N VAL A 325 26.78 7.42 -8.42
CA VAL A 325 26.73 8.87 -8.22
C VAL A 325 25.30 9.36 -8.37
N ARG A 326 24.65 9.67 -7.24
CA ARG A 326 23.31 10.26 -7.23
C ARG A 326 23.38 11.76 -6.97
N LEU A 327 22.92 12.53 -7.94
CA LEU A 327 22.78 13.98 -7.88
C LEU A 327 21.29 14.32 -7.77
N TYR A 328 20.93 15.16 -6.81
CA TYR A 328 19.56 15.59 -6.59
C TYR A 328 19.37 17.07 -6.93
N ARG A 329 18.16 17.42 -7.36
CA ARG A 329 17.66 18.78 -7.48
C ARG A 329 17.73 19.45 -6.11
N HIS A 330 18.03 20.75 -6.10
CA HIS A 330 17.90 21.55 -4.90
C HIS A 330 16.43 21.72 -4.52
N ALA A 331 16.16 21.52 -3.23
CA ALA A 331 14.91 21.89 -2.58
C ALA A 331 15.26 22.53 -1.24
N ASN A 332 14.48 23.54 -0.85
CA ASN A 332 14.49 24.08 0.51
C ASN A 332 13.60 23.20 1.39
N VAL A 333 13.87 23.20 2.70
CA VAL A 333 12.86 22.79 3.67
C VAL A 333 11.81 23.90 3.73
N VAL A 334 10.52 23.55 3.87
CA VAL A 334 9.41 24.49 4.07
C VAL A 334 8.87 24.25 5.48
N ASP A 335 9.32 25.05 6.45
CA ASP A 335 9.00 24.88 7.88
C ASP A 335 8.08 25.98 8.43
N GLU A 336 8.10 27.20 7.87
CA GLU A 336 7.24 28.31 8.27
C GLU A 336 6.52 28.99 7.09
N ALA A 337 5.49 29.78 7.37
CA ALA A 337 4.78 30.57 6.38
C ALA A 337 5.66 31.70 5.81
N GLY A 338 5.86 31.68 4.50
CA GLY A 338 6.71 32.63 3.78
C GLY A 338 8.01 32.03 3.26
N ASP A 339 8.35 30.78 3.60
CA ASP A 339 9.42 29.98 3.02
C ASP A 339 9.25 29.78 1.50
N SER A 340 10.37 29.61 0.79
CA SER A 340 10.36 29.40 -0.67
C SER A 340 10.17 27.93 -1.04
N ILE A 341 8.99 27.61 -1.57
CA ILE A 341 8.66 26.29 -2.10
C ILE A 341 9.47 26.05 -3.38
N ALA A 342 10.27 24.99 -3.40
CA ALA A 342 11.04 24.61 -4.57
C ALA A 342 10.13 23.92 -5.62
N VAL A 343 10.16 24.40 -6.86
CA VAL A 343 9.49 23.71 -7.97
C VAL A 343 10.29 22.48 -8.35
N ALA A 344 9.65 21.30 -8.33
CA ALA A 344 10.31 20.04 -8.70
C ALA A 344 10.54 19.94 -10.23
N ARG A 345 9.60 20.46 -11.03
CA ARG A 345 9.66 20.46 -12.51
C ARG A 345 8.80 21.56 -13.14
N ALA A 346 9.29 22.18 -14.21
CA ALA A 346 8.45 22.99 -15.10
C ALA A 346 8.14 22.27 -16.44
N LYS A 347 7.04 22.66 -17.09
CA LYS A 347 6.72 22.27 -18.48
C LYS A 347 5.85 23.35 -19.14
N ALA A 348 5.94 23.52 -20.45
CA ALA A 348 5.16 24.52 -21.19
C ALA A 348 4.38 23.90 -22.36
N GLY A 349 3.37 24.62 -22.85
CA GLY A 349 2.66 24.27 -24.09
C GLY A 349 3.52 24.48 -25.34
N SER A 350 4.51 25.37 -25.26
CA SER A 350 5.53 25.60 -26.29
C SER A 350 6.82 26.08 -25.65
N GLU A 351 7.96 25.66 -26.18
CA GLU A 351 9.29 26.10 -25.80
C GLU A 351 10.24 26.06 -27.02
N ARG A 352 11.37 26.76 -26.94
CA ARG A 352 12.47 26.60 -27.90
C ARG A 352 13.52 25.62 -27.35
N PRO A 353 14.28 24.91 -28.20
CA PRO A 353 15.37 24.03 -27.77
C PRO A 353 16.47 24.72 -26.94
N ASP A 354 16.57 26.05 -27.01
CA ASP A 354 17.54 26.90 -26.30
C ASP A 354 16.91 27.78 -25.20
N ALA A 355 15.60 27.62 -24.93
CA ALA A 355 14.85 28.40 -23.94
C ALA A 355 13.71 27.56 -23.32
N LEU A 356 14.10 26.46 -22.67
CA LEU A 356 13.21 25.45 -22.09
C LEU A 356 12.40 25.99 -20.91
N ALA A 357 11.23 25.41 -20.63
CA ALA A 357 10.39 25.78 -19.49
C ALA A 357 11.13 25.68 -18.14
N GLU A 358 12.08 24.75 -18.04
CA GLU A 358 12.94 24.52 -16.88
C GLU A 358 13.79 25.75 -16.50
N ASN A 359 14.11 26.64 -17.46
CA ASN A 359 14.82 27.88 -17.17
C ASN A 359 14.04 28.83 -16.25
N ALA A 360 12.71 28.73 -16.19
CA ALA A 360 11.90 29.57 -15.32
C ALA A 360 11.92 29.15 -13.83
N VAL A 361 12.68 28.10 -13.46
CA VAL A 361 12.71 27.50 -12.11
C VAL A 361 14.06 26.89 -11.72
N ASN A 362 15.14 27.17 -12.45
CA ASN A 362 16.45 26.53 -12.25
C ASN A 362 17.54 27.45 -11.68
N ASN A 363 17.18 28.66 -11.23
CA ASN A 363 18.10 29.71 -10.78
C ASN A 363 19.14 30.18 -11.82
N TYR A 364 19.08 29.76 -13.10
CA TYR A 364 20.04 30.25 -14.09
C TYR A 364 19.81 31.75 -14.31
N GLY A 365 20.87 32.56 -14.26
CA GLY A 365 20.75 34.02 -14.35
C GLY A 365 20.28 34.74 -13.07
N MET A 366 19.88 34.03 -12.01
CA MET A 366 19.49 34.64 -10.72
C MET A 366 20.70 35.00 -9.84
N SER A 367 20.56 36.02 -8.99
CA SER A 367 21.59 36.48 -8.04
C SER A 367 21.76 35.61 -6.79
N GLY A 368 20.82 34.70 -6.55
CA GLY A 368 20.68 33.93 -5.32
C GLY A 368 19.51 32.96 -5.43
N VAL A 369 19.24 32.24 -4.35
CA VAL A 369 18.28 31.14 -4.30
C VAL A 369 17.22 31.43 -3.25
N GLY A 370 15.94 31.29 -3.62
CA GLY A 370 14.79 31.40 -2.71
C GLY A 370 14.44 32.81 -2.18
N SER A 371 15.19 33.88 -2.49
CA SER A 371 14.86 35.21 -1.98
C SER A 371 13.87 35.97 -2.88
N ARG A 372 12.95 36.71 -2.25
CA ARG A 372 12.08 37.72 -2.89
C ARG A 372 12.86 38.94 -3.39
N ALA A 373 14.05 39.19 -2.82
CA ALA A 373 14.90 40.33 -3.17
C ALA A 373 15.97 39.98 -4.22
N ASP A 374 15.98 38.75 -4.75
CA ASP A 374 16.89 38.37 -5.82
C ASP A 374 16.59 39.09 -7.14
N THR A 375 17.63 39.20 -7.96
CA THR A 375 17.59 39.83 -9.27
C THR A 375 18.01 38.86 -10.36
N HIS A 376 17.35 38.93 -11.51
CA HIS A 376 17.66 38.15 -12.70
C HIS A 376 18.50 38.97 -13.69
N GLY A 377 19.41 38.31 -14.41
CA GLY A 377 20.16 38.89 -15.53
C GLY A 377 19.29 39.13 -16.78
N ASN A 378 19.91 39.58 -17.87
CA ASN A 378 19.27 39.85 -19.17
C ASN A 378 19.76 38.95 -20.31
N GLU A 379 20.31 37.77 -19.98
CA GLU A 379 20.72 36.72 -20.91
C GLU A 379 19.54 35.81 -21.27
N GLY A 380 19.14 35.79 -22.54
CA GLY A 380 17.96 35.03 -22.99
C GLY A 380 18.09 33.50 -22.89
N ALA A 381 19.31 32.96 -22.85
CA ALA A 381 19.56 31.52 -22.65
C ALA A 381 19.28 31.05 -21.20
N ALA A 382 19.12 32.00 -20.27
CA ALA A 382 18.72 31.77 -18.88
C ALA A 382 17.21 31.92 -18.65
N MET A 383 16.40 31.96 -19.71
CA MET A 383 14.96 32.23 -19.63
C MET A 383 14.17 31.18 -20.41
N TRP A 384 12.87 31.03 -20.11
CA TRP A 384 11.94 30.31 -20.98
C TRP A 384 11.42 31.24 -22.09
N SER A 385 11.29 30.71 -23.30
CA SER A 385 10.54 31.32 -24.40
C SER A 385 9.80 30.24 -25.16
N THR A 386 8.54 30.50 -25.52
CA THR A 386 7.84 29.71 -26.54
C THR A 386 8.62 29.71 -27.85
N ALA A 387 8.32 28.75 -28.72
CA ALA A 387 8.63 28.89 -30.14
C ALA A 387 8.01 30.19 -30.70
N ASP A 388 8.55 30.68 -31.82
CA ASP A 388 7.95 31.81 -32.53
C ASP A 388 6.66 31.33 -33.23
N ALA A 389 5.55 32.05 -33.05
CA ALA A 389 4.18 31.66 -33.44
C ALA A 389 3.69 30.30 -32.84
N PRO A 390 3.58 30.19 -31.50
CA PRO A 390 3.12 29.00 -30.77
C PRO A 390 1.61 28.71 -30.90
N GLY A 391 0.85 29.63 -31.51
CA GLY A 391 -0.58 29.49 -31.75
C GLY A 391 -1.41 29.56 -30.47
N ALA A 392 -2.05 28.45 -30.09
CA ALA A 392 -2.91 28.35 -28.91
C ALA A 392 -2.22 27.69 -27.70
N ALA A 393 -0.96 27.28 -27.82
CA ALA A 393 -0.24 26.50 -26.80
C ALA A 393 0.47 27.41 -25.77
N ASN A 394 -0.20 28.48 -25.34
CA ASN A 394 0.39 29.59 -24.61
C ASN A 394 0.19 29.37 -23.10
N TRP A 395 1.05 28.57 -22.48
CA TRP A 395 1.04 28.34 -21.04
C TRP A 395 2.37 27.77 -20.53
N ILE A 396 2.66 28.02 -19.26
CA ILE A 396 3.72 27.36 -18.48
C ILE A 396 3.14 26.86 -17.16
N GLU A 397 3.50 25.63 -16.79
CA GLU A 397 3.03 24.91 -15.61
C GLU A 397 4.21 24.45 -14.75
N PHE A 398 4.00 24.51 -13.44
CA PHE A 398 4.96 24.19 -12.40
C PHE A 398 4.38 23.05 -11.54
N ASP A 399 5.11 21.95 -11.41
CA ASP A 399 4.82 20.87 -10.45
C ASP A 399 5.73 21.06 -9.23
N LEU A 400 5.12 21.28 -8.07
CA LEU A 400 5.80 21.47 -6.79
C LEU A 400 6.26 20.13 -6.16
N GLY A 401 5.87 18.99 -6.72
CA GLY A 401 6.19 17.64 -6.24
C GLY A 401 5.35 17.21 -5.04
N GLY A 402 5.36 18.03 -3.98
CA GLY A 402 4.43 17.96 -2.85
C GLY A 402 3.16 18.80 -3.07
N THR A 403 2.25 18.75 -2.09
CA THR A 403 1.12 19.66 -1.94
C THR A 403 1.47 20.72 -0.90
N PHE A 404 1.30 22.00 -1.22
CA PHE A 404 1.63 23.11 -0.34
C PHE A 404 0.47 24.12 -0.23
N PRO A 405 0.33 24.85 0.89
CA PRO A 405 -0.57 26.00 1.00
C PRO A 405 0.11 27.20 0.31
N VAL A 406 -0.11 27.36 -0.99
CA VAL A 406 0.63 28.36 -1.77
C VAL A 406 0.08 29.77 -1.50
N GLY A 407 0.90 30.63 -0.90
CA GLY A 407 0.56 32.01 -0.56
C GLY A 407 0.84 32.98 -1.70
N GLU A 408 2.11 33.08 -2.11
CA GLU A 408 2.56 34.05 -3.11
C GLU A 408 3.23 33.37 -4.31
N LEU A 409 2.98 33.89 -5.51
CA LEU A 409 3.79 33.68 -6.71
C LEU A 409 4.47 35.01 -7.10
N HIS A 410 5.80 35.04 -7.01
CA HIS A 410 6.63 36.14 -7.51
C HIS A 410 7.18 35.80 -8.90
N VAL A 411 7.22 36.81 -9.78
CA VAL A 411 7.56 36.64 -11.20
C VAL A 411 8.61 37.65 -11.63
N TRP A 412 9.70 37.13 -12.19
CA TRP A 412 10.64 37.86 -13.03
C TRP A 412 10.23 37.63 -14.49
N ASN A 413 9.69 38.67 -15.12
CA ASN A 413 9.21 38.60 -16.50
C ASN A 413 10.38 38.50 -17.50
N TYR A 414 10.12 38.10 -18.74
CA TYR A 414 11.16 37.90 -19.75
C TYR A 414 12.00 39.18 -19.97
N ASN A 415 13.25 39.12 -19.55
CA ASN A 415 14.12 40.28 -19.40
C ASN A 415 15.27 40.33 -20.43
N ALA A 416 15.18 39.54 -21.50
CA ALA A 416 16.25 39.47 -22.50
C ALA A 416 16.45 40.82 -23.21
N THR A 417 17.72 41.21 -23.35
CA THR A 417 18.12 42.45 -24.05
C THR A 417 17.49 42.52 -25.44
N ASP A 418 16.92 43.67 -25.80
CA ASP A 418 16.20 43.93 -27.07
C ASP A 418 15.04 42.96 -27.38
N SER A 419 14.52 42.21 -26.40
CA SER A 419 13.40 41.27 -26.59
C SER A 419 12.45 41.12 -25.40
N ALA A 420 12.52 42.02 -24.40
CA ALA A 420 11.62 42.05 -23.24
C ALA A 420 10.11 42.16 -23.60
N ASP A 421 9.78 42.54 -24.83
CA ASP A 421 8.41 42.55 -25.36
C ASP A 421 7.78 41.15 -25.50
N ARG A 422 8.58 40.07 -25.46
CA ARG A 422 8.09 38.68 -25.30
C ARG A 422 7.54 38.40 -23.89
N GLY A 423 7.80 39.26 -22.92
CA GLY A 423 7.32 39.06 -21.55
C GLY A 423 5.81 38.97 -21.46
N ILE A 424 5.31 38.10 -20.59
CA ILE A 424 3.88 37.95 -20.30
C ILE A 424 3.31 39.30 -19.87
N ARG A 425 2.12 39.63 -20.39
CA ARG A 425 1.35 40.80 -19.97
C ARG A 425 0.04 40.36 -19.34
N TRP A 426 -1.02 40.14 -20.12
CA TRP A 426 -2.29 39.65 -19.58
C TRP A 426 -2.33 38.13 -19.54
N ALA A 427 -2.43 37.55 -18.36
CA ALA A 427 -2.51 36.09 -18.20
C ALA A 427 -3.47 35.68 -17.07
N LYS A 428 -4.04 34.49 -17.19
CA LYS A 428 -4.76 33.84 -16.08
C LYS A 428 -3.81 32.96 -15.30
N VAL A 429 -3.89 33.02 -13.98
CA VAL A 429 -3.20 32.09 -13.08
C VAL A 429 -4.22 31.14 -12.49
N LYS A 430 -3.86 29.87 -12.37
CA LYS A 430 -4.70 28.83 -11.78
C LYS A 430 -3.86 27.76 -11.08
N HIS A 431 -4.44 27.15 -10.05
CA HIS A 431 -3.81 26.11 -9.25
C HIS A 431 -4.66 24.83 -9.25
N SER A 432 -4.05 23.71 -8.88
CA SER A 432 -4.67 22.39 -8.86
C SER A 432 -3.93 21.42 -7.92
N LEU A 433 -4.64 20.42 -7.39
CA LEU A 433 -4.06 19.28 -6.68
C LEU A 433 -3.71 18.13 -7.63
N ASP A 434 -4.53 17.91 -8.66
CA ASP A 434 -4.52 16.74 -9.54
C ASP A 434 -4.02 16.99 -10.97
N GLY A 435 -3.83 18.25 -11.36
CA GLY A 435 -3.50 18.68 -12.72
C GLY A 435 -4.68 18.59 -13.71
N ILE A 436 -5.88 18.25 -13.25
CA ILE A 436 -7.08 17.98 -14.07
C ILE A 436 -8.20 18.96 -13.69
N ALA A 437 -8.54 19.05 -12.40
CA ALA A 437 -9.44 20.03 -11.83
C ALA A 437 -8.65 21.29 -11.45
N TRP A 438 -8.88 22.39 -12.17
CA TRP A 438 -8.17 23.66 -11.98
C TRP A 438 -9.08 24.75 -11.42
N THR A 439 -8.59 25.43 -10.38
CA THR A 439 -9.21 26.61 -9.77
C THR A 439 -8.43 27.85 -10.17
N TYR A 440 -9.11 28.87 -10.70
CA TYR A 440 -8.45 30.13 -11.07
C TYR A 440 -8.21 31.03 -9.86
N ALA A 441 -7.02 31.63 -9.80
CA ALA A 441 -6.76 32.80 -8.98
C ALA A 441 -7.58 34.01 -9.47
N ASN A 442 -7.74 35.04 -8.63
CA ASN A 442 -8.45 36.29 -8.97
C ASN A 442 -9.85 36.06 -9.60
N GLY A 443 -10.56 35.00 -9.19
CA GLY A 443 -11.87 34.64 -9.74
C GLY A 443 -11.91 34.30 -11.24
N GLY A 444 -10.75 34.07 -11.88
CA GLY A 444 -10.64 33.83 -13.33
C GLY A 444 -10.52 35.09 -14.19
N ALA A 445 -10.45 36.28 -13.59
CA ALA A 445 -10.09 37.51 -14.29
C ALA A 445 -8.57 37.53 -14.56
N PRO A 446 -8.12 37.82 -15.81
CA PRO A 446 -6.70 37.98 -16.12
C PRO A 446 -6.02 39.02 -15.23
N LEU A 447 -4.74 38.78 -14.94
CA LEU A 447 -3.83 39.66 -14.22
C LEU A 447 -2.86 40.29 -15.22
N GLU A 448 -2.46 41.54 -15.00
CA GLU A 448 -1.46 42.25 -15.82
C GLU A 448 -0.08 42.19 -15.14
N PHE A 449 0.83 41.43 -15.74
CA PHE A 449 2.23 41.29 -15.32
C PHE A 449 3.07 42.44 -15.88
N ALA A 450 3.91 43.06 -15.05
CA ALA A 450 4.71 44.21 -15.45
C ALA A 450 5.79 43.83 -16.48
N ARG A 451 6.06 44.75 -17.41
CA ARG A 451 7.13 44.59 -18.41
C ARG A 451 8.49 44.71 -17.73
N ALA A 452 9.40 43.77 -18.02
CA ALA A 452 10.79 43.86 -17.57
C ALA A 452 11.54 45.02 -18.27
N SER A 453 12.56 45.55 -17.59
CA SER A 453 13.34 46.70 -18.05
C SER A 453 14.37 46.37 -19.15
N GLY A 454 14.78 45.10 -19.26
CA GLY A 454 15.95 44.66 -20.03
C GLY A 454 17.29 44.83 -19.29
N GLY A 455 17.26 45.24 -18.02
CA GLY A 455 18.43 45.51 -17.19
C GLY A 455 19.10 44.25 -16.66
N ALA A 456 20.44 44.29 -16.50
CA ALA A 456 21.24 43.12 -16.09
C ALA A 456 21.10 42.70 -14.60
N ARG A 457 20.17 43.31 -13.85
CA ARG A 457 19.82 43.02 -12.45
C ARG A 457 18.36 43.41 -12.19
N GLU A 458 17.45 42.74 -12.88
CA GLU A 458 16.01 43.00 -12.76
C GLU A 458 15.45 42.33 -11.50
N ALA A 459 14.81 43.10 -10.62
CA ALA A 459 14.07 42.54 -9.47
C ALA A 459 12.77 41.86 -9.92
N ALA A 460 12.04 41.22 -9.00
CA ALA A 460 10.73 40.62 -9.32
C ALA A 460 9.79 41.69 -9.90
N SER A 461 9.50 41.59 -11.20
CA SER A 461 8.66 42.56 -11.92
C SER A 461 7.20 42.45 -11.49
N ASN A 462 6.75 41.24 -11.12
CA ASN A 462 5.44 40.99 -10.53
C ASN A 462 4.27 41.59 -11.37
N LEU A 463 3.18 42.02 -10.74
CA LEU A 463 2.04 42.66 -11.40
C LEU A 463 2.27 44.17 -11.63
N THR A 464 1.50 44.82 -12.50
CA THR A 464 1.67 46.26 -12.82
C THR A 464 1.41 47.24 -11.66
N ASN A 465 0.86 46.76 -10.54
CA ASN A 465 0.74 47.48 -9.28
C ASN A 465 1.94 47.25 -8.31
N GLY A 466 2.90 46.39 -8.67
CA GLY A 466 4.06 45.98 -7.88
C GLY A 466 3.83 44.81 -6.91
N SER A 467 2.61 44.29 -6.75
CA SER A 467 2.34 43.15 -5.86
C SER A 467 2.62 41.81 -6.54
N PRO A 468 3.07 40.77 -5.81
CA PRO A 468 3.07 39.40 -6.34
C PRO A 468 1.64 38.92 -6.64
N VAL A 469 1.53 37.75 -7.26
CA VAL A 469 0.25 37.07 -7.43
C VAL A 469 -0.13 36.40 -6.11
N ASP A 470 -1.22 36.87 -5.49
CA ASP A 470 -1.86 36.23 -4.36
C ASP A 470 -2.58 34.94 -4.79
N LEU A 471 -2.25 33.83 -4.13
CA LEU A 471 -2.86 32.51 -4.31
C LEU A 471 -3.70 32.08 -3.08
N GLY A 472 -3.77 32.91 -2.04
CA GLY A 472 -4.71 32.78 -0.92
C GLY A 472 -4.43 31.61 0.04
N GLY A 473 -3.23 31.04 0.03
CA GLY A 473 -2.90 29.83 0.79
C GLY A 473 -3.52 28.56 0.21
N ALA A 474 -3.82 28.55 -1.09
CA ALA A 474 -4.47 27.42 -1.75
C ALA A 474 -3.61 26.16 -1.68
N SER A 475 -4.18 25.09 -1.10
CA SER A 475 -3.60 23.74 -1.10
C SER A 475 -3.47 23.24 -2.54
N ALA A 476 -2.25 23.23 -3.07
CA ALA A 476 -1.97 22.93 -4.47
C ALA A 476 -0.62 22.22 -4.64
N ARG A 477 -0.57 21.36 -5.67
CA ARG A 477 0.66 20.76 -6.20
C ARG A 477 1.07 21.40 -7.51
N TYR A 478 0.10 21.82 -8.33
CA TYR A 478 0.33 22.39 -9.64
C TYR A 478 -0.12 23.85 -9.68
N VAL A 479 0.71 24.72 -10.27
CA VAL A 479 0.31 26.08 -10.65
C VAL A 479 0.60 26.31 -12.12
N ARG A 480 -0.28 27.00 -12.84
CA ARG A 480 -0.13 27.32 -14.26
C ARG A 480 -0.43 28.78 -14.54
N ILE A 481 0.41 29.40 -15.37
CA ILE A 481 0.19 30.71 -15.98
C ILE A 481 -0.22 30.48 -17.44
N GLU A 482 -1.37 31.02 -17.84
CA GLU A 482 -1.93 30.92 -19.20
C GLU A 482 -2.11 32.34 -19.77
N PRO A 483 -1.14 32.86 -20.54
CA PRO A 483 -1.27 34.12 -21.28
C PRO A 483 -2.49 34.14 -22.21
N ASN A 484 -3.10 35.32 -22.32
CA ASN A 484 -4.06 35.62 -23.38
C ASN A 484 -3.38 35.50 -24.76
N PRO A 485 -4.15 35.45 -25.87
CA PRO A 485 -3.58 35.62 -27.21
C PRO A 485 -2.80 36.95 -27.33
N ALA A 486 -1.67 36.96 -28.04
CA ALA A 486 -0.98 38.20 -28.37
C ALA A 486 -1.81 39.11 -29.30
N SER A 487 -2.77 38.51 -30.02
CA SER A 487 -3.75 39.16 -30.89
C SER A 487 -5.03 39.64 -30.18
N ASP A 488 -5.12 39.53 -28.85
CA ASP A 488 -6.22 40.13 -28.09
C ASP A 488 -6.10 41.67 -28.11
N ALA A 489 -7.16 42.34 -28.56
CA ALA A 489 -7.15 43.77 -28.83
C ALA A 489 -7.32 44.66 -27.58
N GLU A 490 -7.77 44.09 -26.46
CA GLU A 490 -8.01 44.82 -25.21
C GLU A 490 -7.04 44.37 -24.10
N ALA A 491 -6.72 43.07 -24.06
CA ALA A 491 -5.85 42.45 -23.07
C ALA A 491 -4.81 41.51 -23.73
N PRO A 492 -3.86 42.03 -24.54
CA PRO A 492 -2.84 41.22 -25.22
C PRO A 492 -1.96 40.47 -24.21
N GLY A 493 -1.68 39.20 -24.48
CA GLY A 493 -0.98 38.34 -23.53
C GLY A 493 0.52 38.59 -23.36
N ASN A 494 1.12 39.47 -24.17
CA ASN A 494 2.50 39.92 -24.05
C ASN A 494 2.61 41.44 -24.29
N TRP A 495 3.83 41.98 -24.22
CA TRP A 495 4.08 43.42 -24.33
C TRP A 495 4.37 43.90 -25.76
N GLY A 496 4.67 42.98 -26.68
CA GLY A 496 4.92 43.24 -28.09
C GLY A 496 3.71 43.08 -29.01
N GLY A 497 3.97 43.08 -30.32
CA GLY A 497 2.98 42.83 -31.38
C GLY A 497 3.26 41.54 -32.18
N GLY A 498 3.90 40.55 -31.56
CA GLY A 498 4.22 39.25 -32.18
C GLY A 498 3.94 38.11 -31.21
N ASP A 499 3.69 36.91 -31.73
CA ASP A 499 3.02 35.83 -30.98
C ASP A 499 3.88 35.07 -29.94
N ALA A 500 5.12 35.49 -29.66
CA ALA A 500 6.02 34.76 -28.75
C ALA A 500 5.90 35.22 -27.29
N PHE A 501 5.90 34.29 -26.36
CA PHE A 501 5.83 34.53 -24.91
C PHE A 501 7.09 34.01 -24.21
N GLY A 502 7.42 34.56 -23.05
CA GLY A 502 8.52 34.07 -22.22
C GLY A 502 8.43 34.51 -20.76
N LEU A 503 9.30 33.93 -19.93
CA LEU A 503 9.40 34.18 -18.49
C LEU A 503 10.87 34.00 -18.07
N ALA A 504 11.36 34.79 -17.12
CA ALA A 504 12.73 34.64 -16.62
C ALA A 504 12.79 33.67 -15.44
N GLU A 505 12.03 33.91 -14.37
CA GLU A 505 11.91 33.03 -13.19
C GLU A 505 10.50 33.17 -12.57
N ALA A 506 9.96 32.07 -12.03
CA ALA A 506 8.80 32.06 -11.14
C ALA A 506 9.17 31.41 -9.79
N ARG A 507 8.85 32.08 -8.67
CA ARG A 507 9.07 31.54 -7.32
C ARG A 507 7.80 31.53 -6.49
N PHE A 508 7.60 30.45 -5.75
CA PHE A 508 6.44 30.20 -4.91
C PHE A 508 6.83 30.28 -3.44
N TYR A 509 5.91 30.79 -2.61
CA TYR A 509 6.11 30.87 -1.17
C TYR A 509 4.91 30.33 -0.41
N SER A 510 5.16 29.71 0.74
CA SER A 510 4.14 29.16 1.63
C SER A 510 3.27 30.25 2.27
N ALA A 511 2.05 29.86 2.62
CA ALA A 511 1.21 30.48 3.63
C ALA A 511 1.05 29.52 4.83
N PRO A 512 0.40 29.91 5.94
CA PRO A 512 0.08 28.98 7.01
C PRO A 512 -0.89 27.90 6.49
N GLY A 513 -0.66 26.63 6.80
CA GLY A 513 -1.48 25.54 6.26
C GLY A 513 -0.87 24.15 6.40
N MET A 514 -1.54 23.16 5.79
CA MET A 514 -1.07 21.78 5.72
C MET A 514 -0.14 21.60 4.51
N ILE A 515 1.08 21.11 4.72
CA ILE A 515 1.96 20.63 3.65
C ILE A 515 1.88 19.10 3.56
N VAL A 516 2.12 18.57 2.37
CA VAL A 516 2.25 17.13 2.12
C VAL A 516 3.40 16.86 1.17
N GLU A 517 4.45 16.21 1.65
CA GLU A 517 5.68 15.96 0.89
C GLU A 517 5.96 14.46 0.80
N SER A 518 6.80 14.04 -0.17
CA SER A 518 7.25 12.64 -0.22
C SER A 518 8.14 12.31 0.97
N ALA A 519 8.04 11.08 1.48
CA ALA A 519 9.02 10.49 2.40
C ALA A 519 9.92 9.51 1.61
N PRO A 520 10.98 9.99 0.94
CA PRO A 520 11.79 9.21 0.03
C PRO A 520 12.62 8.14 0.73
N GLU A 521 13.04 8.35 1.98
CA GLU A 521 13.81 7.38 2.75
C GLU A 521 12.97 6.15 3.08
N TRP A 522 11.71 6.36 3.50
CA TRP A 522 10.72 5.30 3.71
C TRP A 522 10.32 4.63 2.38
N THR A 523 10.08 5.43 1.34
CA THR A 523 9.79 4.95 -0.02
C THR A 523 10.92 4.10 -0.62
N SER A 524 12.17 4.36 -0.22
CA SER A 524 13.36 3.65 -0.71
C SER A 524 13.69 2.39 0.09
N LEU A 525 13.27 2.30 1.35
CA LEU A 525 13.41 1.07 2.17
C LEU A 525 12.76 -0.15 1.48
N PHE A 526 11.67 0.09 0.75
CA PHE A 526 10.90 -0.90 -0.01
C PHE A 526 11.20 -0.89 -1.52
N ALA A 527 12.15 -0.06 -2.00
CA ALA A 527 12.57 -0.01 -3.40
C ALA A 527 13.66 -1.05 -3.72
N ARG A 528 13.47 -2.30 -3.30
CA ARG A 528 14.51 -3.33 -3.22
C ARG A 528 14.78 -4.05 -4.55
N THR A 529 16.04 -4.42 -4.77
CA THR A 529 16.49 -5.19 -5.95
C THR A 529 16.72 -6.69 -5.70
N GLU A 530 16.75 -7.16 -4.44
CA GLU A 530 17.04 -8.57 -4.12
C GLU A 530 16.22 -9.10 -2.91
N GLY A 531 15.81 -10.37 -2.98
CA GLY A 531 15.00 -11.05 -1.95
C GLY A 531 13.52 -10.65 -2.04
N TRP A 532 12.96 -10.10 -0.96
CA TRP A 532 11.71 -9.33 -1.03
C TRP A 532 11.91 -8.15 -1.98
N THR A 533 11.08 -8.04 -3.01
CA THR A 533 11.25 -7.06 -4.10
C THR A 533 9.94 -6.34 -4.47
N GLY A 534 8.89 -6.45 -3.65
CA GLY A 534 7.64 -5.72 -3.83
C GLY A 534 6.44 -6.43 -3.22
N SER A 535 5.46 -5.67 -2.72
CA SER A 535 4.20 -6.17 -2.18
C SER A 535 3.15 -5.06 -2.11
N ASP A 536 1.88 -5.44 -1.90
CA ASP A 536 0.83 -4.58 -1.36
C ASP A 536 0.41 -4.95 0.07
N GLY A 537 -0.43 -4.09 0.67
CA GLY A 537 -0.75 -4.13 2.09
C GLY A 537 0.43 -3.68 2.94
N ILE A 538 0.28 -2.62 3.73
CA ILE A 538 1.38 -2.12 4.56
C ILE A 538 0.88 -1.63 5.91
N PHE A 539 0.81 -2.58 6.84
CA PHE A 539 0.46 -2.31 8.24
C PHE A 539 1.73 -2.33 9.08
N SER A 540 1.80 -1.47 10.10
CA SER A 540 3.00 -1.27 10.92
C SER A 540 2.63 -1.32 12.40
N ILE A 541 3.32 -2.16 13.17
CA ILE A 541 3.00 -2.45 14.57
C ILE A 541 4.23 -2.24 15.44
N ALA A 542 4.09 -1.42 16.49
CA ALA A 542 5.09 -1.25 17.54
C ALA A 542 5.30 -2.55 18.35
N TYR A 543 6.54 -3.02 18.46
CA TYR A 543 6.94 -4.17 19.28
C TYR A 543 6.55 -4.06 20.76
N ASN A 544 6.45 -2.86 21.31
CA ASN A 544 6.06 -2.63 22.71
C ASN A 544 4.58 -2.26 22.89
N GLY A 545 3.80 -2.24 21.81
CA GLY A 545 2.39 -1.81 21.80
C GLY A 545 2.15 -0.30 21.89
N VAL A 546 3.20 0.53 22.02
CA VAL A 546 3.09 1.99 22.12
C VAL A 546 2.89 2.59 20.73
N ASP A 547 1.63 2.85 20.40
CA ASP A 547 1.20 3.30 19.07
C ASP A 547 1.20 4.84 18.91
N ALA A 548 1.40 5.61 19.98
CA ALA A 548 1.30 7.08 19.93
C ALA A 548 2.43 7.78 19.12
N GLN A 549 2.13 8.94 18.54
CA GLN A 549 3.12 9.82 17.86
C GLN A 549 4.30 10.16 18.77
N GLY A 550 5.51 10.26 18.21
CA GLY A 550 6.75 10.49 18.95
C GLY A 550 7.19 9.31 19.84
N ALA A 551 6.76 8.09 19.49
CA ALA A 551 7.18 6.84 20.16
C ALA A 551 8.21 6.01 19.37
N SER A 552 8.55 6.40 18.14
CA SER A 552 9.44 5.66 17.22
C SER A 552 10.76 5.19 17.86
N ASP A 553 11.49 6.09 18.53
CA ASP A 553 12.75 5.79 19.25
C ASP A 553 12.60 4.83 20.45
N ARG A 554 11.38 4.40 20.79
CA ARG A 554 11.07 3.54 21.96
C ARG A 554 10.81 2.08 21.57
N THR A 555 10.77 1.76 20.27
CA THR A 555 10.30 0.46 19.78
C THR A 555 10.93 0.08 18.44
N ASP A 556 11.11 -1.22 18.23
CA ASP A 556 11.24 -1.77 16.87
C ASP A 556 9.85 -1.88 16.22
N THR A 557 9.81 -2.05 14.90
CA THR A 557 8.56 -2.14 14.13
C THR A 557 8.43 -3.47 13.40
N LEU A 558 7.24 -4.07 13.48
CA LEU A 558 6.80 -5.17 12.62
C LEU A 558 5.97 -4.59 11.47
N PHE A 559 6.33 -4.93 10.23
CA PHE A 559 5.52 -4.65 9.06
C PHE A 559 4.79 -5.91 8.59
N LEU A 560 3.51 -5.77 8.26
CA LEU A 560 2.66 -6.80 7.68
C LEU A 560 2.44 -6.51 6.20
N PHE A 561 2.65 -7.51 5.34
CA PHE A 561 2.48 -7.43 3.89
C PHE A 561 1.54 -8.53 3.38
N SER A 562 0.81 -8.22 2.31
CA SER A 562 -0.08 -9.15 1.60
C SER A 562 0.65 -9.74 0.37
N ASP A 563 0.05 -9.68 -0.82
CA ASP A 563 0.57 -10.34 -2.00
C ASP A 563 1.98 -9.81 -2.32
N THR A 564 2.98 -10.69 -2.33
CA THR A 564 4.42 -10.35 -2.31
C THR A 564 5.18 -11.03 -3.44
N PHE A 565 5.93 -10.25 -4.23
CA PHE A 565 6.96 -10.76 -5.15
C PHE A 565 8.31 -10.91 -4.45
N THR A 566 8.97 -12.04 -4.71
CA THR A 566 10.35 -12.31 -4.28
C THR A 566 11.22 -12.78 -5.44
N GLY A 567 12.50 -12.45 -5.41
CA GLY A 567 13.47 -12.73 -6.45
C GLY A 567 14.44 -11.57 -6.60
N SER A 568 14.78 -11.23 -7.84
CA SER A 568 15.70 -10.15 -8.16
C SER A 568 15.06 -9.13 -9.11
N VAL A 569 15.48 -7.88 -9.04
CA VAL A 569 15.15 -6.82 -10.00
C VAL A 569 16.44 -6.19 -10.50
N ASP A 570 16.67 -6.26 -11.81
CA ASP A 570 17.80 -5.61 -12.45
C ASP A 570 17.73 -4.09 -12.19
N PRO A 571 18.72 -3.48 -11.51
CA PRO A 571 18.66 -2.07 -11.13
C PRO A 571 18.77 -1.11 -12.33
N VAL A 572 19.28 -1.58 -13.47
CA VAL A 572 19.48 -0.81 -14.70
C VAL A 572 18.25 -0.88 -15.60
N THR A 573 17.74 -2.09 -15.86
CA THR A 573 16.56 -2.28 -16.75
C THR A 573 15.22 -2.24 -16.03
N LYS A 574 15.23 -2.34 -14.69
CA LYS A 574 14.06 -2.58 -13.82
C LYS A 574 13.33 -3.91 -14.04
N ALA A 575 13.84 -4.81 -14.88
CA ALA A 575 13.19 -6.10 -15.12
C ALA A 575 13.27 -6.99 -13.87
N ARG A 576 12.14 -7.60 -13.47
CA ARG A 576 12.05 -8.53 -12.34
C ARG A 576 12.15 -9.97 -12.82
N ASP A 577 13.07 -10.73 -12.22
CA ASP A 577 13.07 -12.19 -12.30
C ASP A 577 12.40 -12.76 -11.05
N LEU A 578 11.34 -13.56 -11.26
CA LEU A 578 10.46 -14.02 -10.19
C LEU A 578 10.93 -15.38 -9.66
N GLN A 579 11.40 -15.40 -8.41
CA GLN A 579 11.78 -16.64 -7.73
C GLN A 579 10.61 -17.23 -6.94
N GLY A 580 9.72 -16.42 -6.37
CA GLY A 580 8.50 -16.88 -5.69
C GLY A 580 7.48 -15.77 -5.41
N PHE A 581 6.22 -16.16 -5.28
CA PHE A 581 5.09 -15.29 -4.93
C PHE A 581 4.37 -15.85 -3.69
N TYR A 582 4.03 -14.98 -2.74
CA TYR A 582 3.45 -15.35 -1.43
C TYR A 582 2.26 -14.46 -1.14
N ASN A 583 1.19 -15.00 -0.52
CA ASN A 583 -0.03 -14.23 -0.26
C ASN A 583 0.12 -13.26 0.93
N ASN A 584 1.15 -13.47 1.75
CA ASN A 584 1.55 -12.59 2.84
C ASN A 584 3.01 -12.80 3.24
N THR A 585 3.67 -11.72 3.66
CA THR A 585 5.04 -11.71 4.20
C THR A 585 5.16 -10.71 5.36
N LEU A 586 6.33 -10.68 6.01
CA LEU A 586 6.61 -9.76 7.13
C LEU A 586 7.93 -9.02 6.91
N ALA A 587 8.12 -7.89 7.58
CA ALA A 587 9.45 -7.33 7.82
C ALA A 587 9.62 -6.80 9.24
N THR A 588 10.85 -6.73 9.71
CA THR A 588 11.24 -6.18 11.01
C THR A 588 12.24 -5.05 10.83
N LEU A 589 11.98 -3.87 11.40
CA LEU A 589 12.90 -2.73 11.40
C LEU A 589 13.38 -2.45 12.83
N GLU A 590 14.71 -2.48 13.03
CA GLU A 590 15.36 -2.12 14.30
C GLU A 590 15.45 -0.59 14.45
N GLY A 591 14.74 -0.05 15.45
CA GLY A 591 14.61 1.40 15.71
C GLY A 591 13.75 2.19 14.70
N SER A 592 13.89 3.52 14.78
CA SER A 592 13.07 4.52 14.08
C SER A 592 13.51 4.88 12.66
N VAL A 593 14.79 4.67 12.33
CA VAL A 593 15.37 5.10 11.05
C VAL A 593 15.17 4.01 9.98
N PRO A 594 14.63 4.33 8.78
CA PRO A 594 14.45 3.39 7.67
C PRO A 594 15.78 3.08 6.96
N ASP A 595 16.72 2.48 7.68
CA ASP A 595 18.00 1.98 7.17
C ASP A 595 17.83 0.54 6.64
N PRO A 596 18.11 0.25 5.36
CA PRO A 596 18.07 -1.12 4.80
C PRO A 596 18.97 -2.16 5.50
N ARG A 597 19.89 -1.73 6.37
CA ARG A 597 20.72 -2.61 7.23
C ARG A 597 20.02 -3.01 8.53
N ASN A 598 19.06 -2.22 8.99
CA ASN A 598 18.23 -2.45 10.17
C ASN A 598 16.94 -3.20 9.81
N ALA A 599 16.59 -3.26 8.52
CA ALA A 599 15.41 -3.96 8.01
C ALA A 599 15.73 -5.41 7.60
N ARG A 600 14.93 -6.35 8.09
CA ARG A 600 14.94 -7.76 7.69
C ARG A 600 13.55 -8.17 7.22
N PHE A 601 13.45 -8.62 5.99
CA PHE A 601 12.23 -9.16 5.39
C PHE A 601 12.18 -10.68 5.62
N LEU A 602 10.97 -11.23 5.79
CA LEU A 602 10.70 -12.61 6.19
C LEU A 602 9.60 -13.17 5.28
N TRP A 603 9.87 -14.33 4.66
CA TRP A 603 8.92 -15.07 3.82
C TRP A 603 9.26 -16.58 3.84
N GLY A 604 8.36 -17.43 3.34
CA GLY A 604 8.40 -18.87 3.65
C GLY A 604 7.91 -19.17 5.07
N SER A 605 7.55 -20.42 5.36
CA SER A 605 6.92 -20.81 6.64
C SER A 605 7.76 -20.53 7.90
N ASP A 606 9.09 -20.52 7.77
CA ASP A 606 10.04 -20.21 8.84
C ASP A 606 10.71 -18.82 8.72
N GLY A 607 10.27 -18.01 7.75
CA GLY A 607 10.83 -16.69 7.46
C GLY A 607 12.19 -16.68 6.75
N THR A 608 12.73 -17.84 6.33
CA THR A 608 14.04 -17.96 5.66
C THR A 608 13.99 -18.07 4.13
N GLY A 609 12.78 -18.09 3.55
CA GLY A 609 12.57 -18.16 2.10
C GLY A 609 13.00 -19.47 1.45
N GLN A 610 13.06 -20.57 2.20
CA GLN A 610 13.47 -21.89 1.69
C GLN A 610 12.30 -22.76 1.18
N ASP A 611 11.07 -22.34 1.44
CA ASP A 611 9.82 -22.96 0.94
C ASP A 611 8.91 -21.91 0.29
N PHE A 612 7.82 -22.36 -0.33
CA PHE A 612 6.83 -21.54 -1.04
C PHE A 612 5.54 -21.29 -0.23
N SER A 613 5.56 -21.52 1.09
CA SER A 613 4.40 -21.29 1.95
C SER A 613 4.35 -19.84 2.43
N SER A 614 3.14 -19.32 2.60
CA SER A 614 2.95 -17.98 3.20
C SER A 614 3.16 -18.06 4.72
N ILE A 615 3.48 -16.95 5.39
CA ILE A 615 3.70 -16.96 6.85
C ILE A 615 2.40 -17.28 7.61
N PHE A 616 1.27 -16.84 7.06
CA PHE A 616 -0.07 -17.20 7.51
C PHE A 616 -0.83 -17.89 6.37
N GLU A 617 -0.98 -19.21 6.48
CA GLU A 617 -1.91 -20.00 5.65
C GLU A 617 -3.18 -20.29 6.47
N PRO A 618 -4.40 -20.23 5.89
CA PRO A 618 -5.64 -20.43 6.65
C PRO A 618 -5.77 -21.83 7.28
N ASP A 619 -5.78 -21.89 8.60
CA ASP A 619 -5.93 -23.11 9.42
C ASP A 619 -6.98 -22.89 10.54
N THR A 620 -8.02 -22.10 10.25
CA THR A 620 -9.19 -21.91 11.12
C THR A 620 -10.36 -22.81 10.69
N PRO A 621 -11.36 -23.08 11.54
CA PRO A 621 -12.55 -23.83 11.16
C PRO A 621 -13.27 -23.35 9.89
N TYR A 622 -13.32 -22.04 9.59
CA TYR A 622 -13.84 -21.49 8.33
C TYR A 622 -12.85 -21.50 7.14
N ALA A 623 -11.64 -22.06 7.28
CA ALA A 623 -10.76 -22.39 6.16
C ALA A 623 -11.15 -23.69 5.43
N TYR A 624 -12.09 -24.47 6.00
CA TYR A 624 -12.51 -25.77 5.50
C TYR A 624 -13.95 -25.77 4.94
N VAL A 625 -14.19 -26.62 3.95
CA VAL A 625 -15.50 -26.89 3.35
C VAL A 625 -15.86 -28.37 3.47
N GLY A 626 -17.17 -28.65 3.52
CA GLY A 626 -17.72 -29.99 3.72
C GLY A 626 -18.78 -29.97 4.81
N THR A 627 -18.92 -31.07 5.55
CA THR A 627 -19.85 -31.23 6.68
C THR A 627 -19.19 -30.90 8.03
N VAL A 628 -18.41 -29.82 8.07
CA VAL A 628 -17.53 -29.44 9.20
C VAL A 628 -18.29 -28.87 10.39
N ALA A 629 -17.73 -29.00 11.60
CA ALA A 629 -18.37 -28.53 12.84
C ALA A 629 -18.62 -27.01 12.85
N ALA A 630 -17.78 -26.23 12.15
CA ALA A 630 -17.95 -24.79 11.95
C ALA A 630 -19.33 -24.40 11.37
N ASN A 631 -19.96 -25.30 10.61
CA ASN A 631 -21.24 -25.08 9.97
C ASN A 631 -22.43 -24.94 10.93
N VAL A 632 -22.31 -25.34 12.21
CA VAL A 632 -23.46 -25.34 13.15
C VAL A 632 -23.42 -24.20 14.19
N ALA A 633 -22.53 -23.24 14.01
CA ALA A 633 -22.33 -22.12 14.94
C ALA A 633 -22.14 -20.77 14.20
N ASN A 634 -22.37 -19.67 14.92
CA ASN A 634 -22.25 -18.29 14.44
C ASN A 634 -23.09 -18.00 13.18
N ASN A 635 -22.53 -17.29 12.20
CA ASN A 635 -23.13 -16.93 10.91
C ASN A 635 -23.13 -18.12 9.93
N ALA A 636 -23.60 -19.27 10.39
CA ALA A 636 -23.62 -20.53 9.65
C ALA A 636 -24.26 -20.42 8.26
N PHE A 637 -23.67 -21.12 7.30
CA PHE A 637 -24.18 -21.22 5.95
C PHE A 637 -25.60 -21.80 5.93
N GLY A 638 -26.44 -21.37 4.99
CA GLY A 638 -27.82 -21.84 4.89
C GLY A 638 -28.81 -21.21 5.88
N MET A 639 -28.35 -20.50 6.93
CA MET A 639 -29.26 -19.73 7.80
C MET A 639 -29.80 -18.49 7.09
N SER A 640 -31.11 -18.25 7.20
CA SER A 640 -31.80 -17.10 6.59
C SER A 640 -32.95 -16.58 7.46
N PRO A 641 -33.26 -15.27 7.44
CA PRO A 641 -34.45 -14.76 8.09
C PRO A 641 -35.73 -15.26 7.38
N PRO A 642 -36.89 -15.30 8.06
CA PRO A 642 -38.15 -15.77 7.46
C PRO A 642 -38.53 -15.01 6.18
N ALA A 643 -38.38 -13.69 6.21
CA ALA A 643 -38.47 -12.77 5.08
C ALA A 643 -37.15 -11.99 4.97
N LEU A 644 -36.76 -11.62 3.75
CA LEU A 644 -35.53 -10.86 3.50
C LEU A 644 -35.71 -9.37 3.86
N PRO A 645 -34.65 -8.69 4.29
CA PRO A 645 -34.66 -7.25 4.53
C PRO A 645 -34.82 -6.49 3.20
N ASN A 646 -35.59 -5.40 3.21
CA ASN A 646 -35.84 -4.53 2.07
C ASN A 646 -35.03 -3.22 2.08
N ALA A 647 -34.17 -3.05 3.09
CA ALA A 647 -33.18 -1.98 3.22
C ALA A 647 -32.07 -2.45 4.17
N PRO A 648 -30.83 -1.92 4.09
CA PRO A 648 -29.78 -2.22 5.07
C PRO A 648 -30.16 -1.91 6.51
N THR A 649 -30.99 -0.87 6.73
CA THR A 649 -31.51 -0.50 8.06
C THR A 649 -32.64 -1.39 8.57
N ALA A 650 -33.14 -2.32 7.75
CA ALA A 650 -34.15 -3.31 8.11
C ALA A 650 -33.54 -4.70 8.39
N VAL A 651 -32.21 -4.82 8.34
CA VAL A 651 -31.50 -6.03 8.79
C VAL A 651 -31.56 -6.10 10.31
N THR A 652 -31.84 -7.28 10.83
CA THR A 652 -31.96 -7.55 12.27
C THR A 652 -30.95 -8.61 12.70
N PRO A 653 -30.51 -8.59 13.97
CA PRO A 653 -29.79 -9.71 14.58
C PRO A 653 -30.51 -11.06 14.38
N PRO A 654 -29.82 -12.16 14.06
CA PRO A 654 -30.38 -13.52 13.99
C PRO A 654 -31.29 -13.89 15.17
N MET A 655 -32.50 -14.37 14.87
CA MET A 655 -33.55 -14.68 15.84
C MET A 655 -33.88 -16.18 15.90
N PRO A 656 -34.46 -16.73 16.98
CA PRO A 656 -34.90 -18.13 17.03
C PRO A 656 -35.96 -18.52 15.97
N THR A 657 -36.55 -17.53 15.28
CA THR A 657 -37.46 -17.71 14.15
C THR A 657 -36.77 -17.99 12.81
N ASP A 658 -35.45 -17.83 12.72
CA ASP A 658 -34.70 -18.01 11.48
C ASP A 658 -34.82 -19.44 10.93
N ALA A 659 -34.65 -19.56 9.62
CA ALA A 659 -34.83 -20.79 8.88
C ALA A 659 -33.51 -21.26 8.23
N HIS A 660 -33.18 -22.53 8.42
CA HIS A 660 -32.05 -23.20 7.78
C HIS A 660 -32.46 -23.76 6.41
N ASP A 661 -31.54 -23.77 5.44
CA ASP A 661 -31.71 -24.42 4.14
C ASP A 661 -31.66 -25.96 4.21
N ASN A 662 -31.82 -26.61 3.05
CA ASN A 662 -31.74 -28.06 2.88
C ASN A 662 -30.64 -28.51 1.90
N GLN A 663 -29.48 -27.84 1.90
CA GLN A 663 -28.42 -28.01 0.89
C GLN A 663 -28.12 -29.50 0.57
N LYS A 664 -28.12 -29.83 -0.72
CA LYS A 664 -28.19 -31.21 -1.24
C LYS A 664 -27.05 -32.15 -0.81
N ASP A 665 -25.89 -31.61 -0.49
CA ASP A 665 -24.69 -32.34 -0.08
C ASP A 665 -24.49 -32.32 1.46
N GLY A 666 -25.33 -31.57 2.18
CA GLY A 666 -25.16 -31.29 3.61
C GLY A 666 -24.06 -30.27 3.93
N HIS A 667 -23.49 -29.58 2.94
CA HIS A 667 -22.33 -28.69 3.11
C HIS A 667 -22.63 -27.37 3.86
N THR A 668 -23.88 -27.15 4.27
CA THR A 668 -24.31 -26.08 5.19
C THR A 668 -24.48 -26.57 6.62
N MET A 669 -24.14 -27.83 6.91
CA MET A 669 -24.51 -28.55 8.14
C MET A 669 -23.30 -29.34 8.66
N TRP A 670 -23.31 -29.82 9.90
CA TRP A 670 -22.34 -30.81 10.37
C TRP A 670 -22.91 -32.24 10.27
N LEU A 671 -22.04 -33.19 9.93
CA LEU A 671 -22.34 -34.63 9.93
C LEU A 671 -21.07 -35.40 10.32
N SER A 672 -21.13 -36.24 11.34
CA SER A 672 -20.02 -37.10 11.78
C SER A 672 -19.56 -38.07 10.68
N ALA A 673 -18.38 -38.67 10.86
CA ALA A 673 -18.03 -39.89 10.14
C ALA A 673 -19.07 -41.00 10.42
N ALA A 674 -19.18 -41.96 9.49
CA ALA A 674 -20.11 -43.08 9.56
C ALA A 674 -19.40 -44.39 9.98
N ASP A 675 -18.48 -44.31 10.94
CA ASP A 675 -17.62 -45.43 11.35
C ASP A 675 -18.14 -46.23 12.56
N GLY A 676 -19.12 -45.70 13.29
CA GLY A 676 -19.72 -46.36 14.46
C GLY A 676 -18.98 -46.11 15.78
N GLY A 677 -18.19 -45.03 15.87
CA GLY A 677 -17.55 -44.56 17.10
C GLY A 677 -18.49 -43.87 18.11
N GLU A 678 -17.90 -43.36 19.18
CA GLU A 678 -18.57 -42.43 20.10
C GLU A 678 -18.40 -41.00 19.59
N HIS A 679 -19.39 -40.53 18.83
CA HIS A 679 -19.37 -39.20 18.23
C HIS A 679 -19.79 -38.10 19.22
N TRP A 680 -19.31 -36.88 19.00
CA TRP A 680 -19.64 -35.71 19.81
C TRP A 680 -19.33 -34.40 19.08
N ILE A 681 -20.00 -33.33 19.49
CA ILE A 681 -19.70 -31.96 19.06
C ILE A 681 -19.61 -31.06 20.30
N LYS A 682 -18.54 -30.26 20.39
CA LYS A 682 -18.25 -29.32 21.50
C LYS A 682 -18.25 -27.89 20.97
N PHE A 683 -18.76 -26.99 21.80
CA PHE A 683 -18.84 -25.55 21.58
C PHE A 683 -18.03 -24.83 22.64
N ASP A 684 -17.15 -23.91 22.26
CA ASP A 684 -16.48 -22.96 23.18
C ASP A 684 -17.07 -21.56 22.98
N LEU A 685 -17.53 -20.94 24.07
CA LEU A 685 -18.13 -19.61 24.11
C LEU A 685 -17.10 -18.48 24.32
N GLY A 686 -15.81 -18.83 24.42
CA GLY A 686 -14.66 -17.96 24.69
C GLY A 686 -14.50 -17.55 26.16
N ALA A 687 -15.59 -17.51 26.92
CA ALA A 687 -15.60 -17.21 28.36
C ALA A 687 -16.75 -17.96 29.07
N THR A 688 -16.81 -17.88 30.40
CA THR A 688 -17.90 -18.47 31.19
C THR A 688 -19.10 -17.53 31.27
N TYR A 689 -20.27 -18.02 30.87
CA TYR A 689 -21.56 -17.31 30.98
C TYR A 689 -22.54 -18.13 31.82
N ALA A 690 -23.51 -17.46 32.45
CA ALA A 690 -24.72 -18.11 32.93
C ALA A 690 -25.63 -18.37 31.73
N LEU A 691 -25.76 -19.63 31.30
CA LEU A 691 -26.52 -19.99 30.11
C LEU A 691 -28.03 -20.06 30.38
N GLY A 692 -28.80 -19.56 29.41
CA GLY A 692 -30.24 -19.71 29.31
C GLY A 692 -30.58 -20.77 28.26
N ARG A 693 -31.04 -20.33 27.08
CA ARG A 693 -31.63 -21.23 26.07
C ARG A 693 -30.66 -21.61 24.95
N MET A 694 -30.85 -22.81 24.41
CA MET A 694 -30.15 -23.29 23.21
C MET A 694 -31.13 -23.78 22.14
N PRO A 695 -31.61 -22.91 21.24
CA PRO A 695 -32.36 -23.32 20.05
C PRO A 695 -31.53 -24.18 19.10
N ILE A 696 -32.16 -25.21 18.51
CA ILE A 696 -31.53 -26.24 17.69
C ILE A 696 -32.28 -26.40 16.37
N TRP A 697 -31.54 -26.49 15.27
CA TRP A 697 -31.98 -26.95 13.96
C TRP A 697 -31.28 -28.29 13.66
N ASN A 698 -32.05 -29.35 13.49
CA ASN A 698 -31.54 -30.70 13.24
C ASN A 698 -31.17 -30.91 11.74
N TYR A 699 -30.36 -31.92 11.44
CA TYR A 699 -29.78 -32.17 10.10
C TYR A 699 -30.82 -32.23 8.97
N ASN A 700 -30.73 -31.31 8.01
CA ASN A 700 -31.80 -31.01 7.06
C ASN A 700 -31.49 -31.30 5.57
N GLN A 701 -30.46 -32.09 5.26
CA GLN A 701 -30.05 -32.38 3.86
C GLN A 701 -31.21 -32.90 3.00
N TYR A 702 -31.37 -32.39 1.77
CA TYR A 702 -32.30 -32.92 0.78
C TYR A 702 -31.72 -32.85 -0.64
N ASP A 703 -31.49 -34.01 -1.28
CA ASP A 703 -31.12 -34.08 -2.69
C ASP A 703 -32.36 -34.25 -3.59
N PRO A 704 -32.73 -33.25 -4.42
CA PRO A 704 -33.86 -33.36 -5.35
C PRO A 704 -33.63 -34.38 -6.48
N ALA A 705 -32.39 -34.85 -6.71
CA ALA A 705 -32.11 -35.97 -7.61
C ALA A 705 -32.35 -37.34 -6.94
N GLN A 706 -32.36 -37.39 -5.61
CA GLN A 706 -32.58 -38.61 -4.82
C GLN A 706 -33.66 -38.41 -3.73
N PRO A 707 -34.88 -37.95 -4.08
CA PRO A 707 -35.88 -37.48 -3.12
C PRO A 707 -36.50 -38.59 -2.24
N ASN A 708 -36.15 -39.85 -2.49
CA ASN A 708 -36.56 -41.00 -1.69
C ASN A 708 -35.49 -41.45 -0.67
N VAL A 709 -34.31 -40.84 -0.67
CA VAL A 709 -33.24 -41.13 0.30
C VAL A 709 -33.49 -40.29 1.55
N PRO A 710 -33.68 -40.91 2.73
CA PRO A 710 -34.09 -40.21 3.94
C PRO A 710 -32.89 -39.59 4.66
N TYR A 711 -32.23 -38.61 4.05
CA TYR A 711 -31.00 -37.98 4.58
C TYR A 711 -31.19 -37.35 5.96
N VAL A 712 -32.37 -36.78 6.24
CA VAL A 712 -32.76 -36.23 7.55
C VAL A 712 -32.76 -37.26 8.68
N ASP A 713 -32.72 -38.56 8.37
CA ASP A 713 -32.66 -39.62 9.38
C ASP A 713 -31.27 -39.73 10.04
N ARG A 714 -30.26 -39.02 9.50
CA ARG A 714 -28.95 -38.77 10.12
C ARG A 714 -28.99 -37.73 11.24
N GLY A 715 -30.07 -36.95 11.35
CA GLY A 715 -30.20 -35.97 12.41
C GLY A 715 -30.14 -36.59 13.80
N MET A 716 -29.50 -35.90 14.75
CA MET A 716 -29.45 -36.34 16.15
C MET A 716 -30.85 -36.58 16.71
N LYS A 717 -30.97 -37.54 17.63
CA LYS A 717 -32.21 -37.96 18.28
C LYS A 717 -32.03 -37.98 19.80
N ASN A 718 -31.71 -39.12 20.40
CA ASN A 718 -31.47 -39.22 21.84
C ASN A 718 -30.03 -38.79 22.13
N VAL A 719 -29.87 -37.74 22.94
CA VAL A 719 -28.56 -37.12 23.22
C VAL A 719 -28.37 -36.87 24.71
N LYS A 720 -27.10 -36.87 25.14
CA LYS A 720 -26.65 -36.25 26.37
C LYS A 720 -26.05 -34.89 26.05
N ILE A 721 -26.31 -33.91 26.91
CA ILE A 721 -25.71 -32.58 26.84
C ILE A 721 -24.90 -32.41 28.12
N TYR A 722 -23.63 -32.03 27.98
CA TYR A 722 -22.73 -31.73 29.09
C TYR A 722 -22.27 -30.28 29.01
N TYR A 723 -21.90 -29.70 30.14
CA TYR A 723 -21.29 -28.38 30.21
C TYR A 723 -20.09 -28.35 31.16
N SER A 724 -19.16 -27.44 30.92
CA SER A 724 -17.93 -27.26 31.68
C SER A 724 -17.49 -25.79 31.67
N THR A 725 -16.64 -25.40 32.63
CA THR A 725 -15.97 -24.09 32.67
C THR A 725 -14.48 -24.18 32.28
N ASP A 726 -13.92 -25.38 32.18
CA ASP A 726 -12.47 -25.65 32.09
C ASP A 726 -12.06 -26.70 31.04
N ASP A 727 -13.02 -27.27 30.29
CA ASP A 727 -12.87 -28.38 29.33
C ASP A 727 -12.32 -29.70 29.94
N VAL A 728 -12.35 -29.83 31.28
CA VAL A 728 -11.86 -31.00 32.01
C VAL A 728 -12.95 -31.61 32.89
N ALA A 729 -13.62 -30.78 33.68
CA ALA A 729 -14.73 -31.18 34.55
C ALA A 729 -16.08 -30.92 33.86
N TYR A 730 -16.68 -31.97 33.34
CA TYR A 730 -17.99 -31.93 32.67
C TYR A 730 -19.13 -32.37 33.58
N THR A 731 -20.22 -31.59 33.59
CA THR A 731 -21.48 -31.90 34.27
C THR A 731 -22.56 -32.23 33.25
N GLU A 732 -23.30 -33.32 33.43
CA GLU A 732 -24.43 -33.66 32.57
C GLU A 732 -25.63 -32.75 32.88
N LEU A 733 -26.23 -32.14 31.86
CA LEU A 733 -27.39 -31.27 31.98
C LEU A 733 -28.66 -32.11 32.20
N GLN A 734 -29.36 -31.87 33.31
CA GLN A 734 -30.58 -32.60 33.70
C GLN A 734 -31.70 -31.61 34.07
N THR A 735 -32.07 -30.79 33.09
CA THR A 735 -33.14 -29.77 33.17
C THR A 735 -34.42 -30.23 32.46
N ASP A 736 -35.44 -29.37 32.39
CA ASP A 736 -36.71 -29.69 31.73
C ASP A 736 -36.48 -30.14 30.27
N GLY A 737 -37.08 -31.27 29.91
CA GLY A 737 -36.84 -31.96 28.63
C GLY A 737 -35.80 -33.08 28.68
N TYR A 738 -35.10 -33.29 29.80
CA TYR A 738 -34.24 -34.45 30.01
C TYR A 738 -35.07 -35.75 30.22
N PRO A 739 -34.68 -36.91 29.65
CA PRO A 739 -33.57 -37.13 28.73
C PRO A 739 -33.84 -36.52 27.35
N PHE A 740 -32.88 -35.74 26.84
CA PHE A 740 -33.11 -34.91 25.66
C PHE A 740 -33.29 -35.75 24.40
N GLN A 741 -34.41 -35.53 23.72
CA GLN A 741 -34.66 -36.04 22.38
C GLN A 741 -34.89 -34.87 21.42
N PHE A 742 -33.99 -34.71 20.45
CA PHE A 742 -34.10 -33.67 19.43
C PHE A 742 -35.12 -34.08 18.36
N ALA A 743 -36.02 -33.16 18.02
CA ALA A 743 -37.02 -33.39 16.99
C ALA A 743 -36.36 -33.51 15.61
N LYS A 744 -36.91 -34.40 14.77
CA LYS A 744 -36.43 -34.68 13.42
C LYS A 744 -36.69 -33.50 12.48
N ALA A 745 -35.76 -33.24 11.55
CA ALA A 745 -35.97 -32.31 10.44
C ALA A 745 -36.94 -32.88 9.39
N ASP A 746 -37.52 -32.00 8.56
CA ASP A 746 -38.49 -32.38 7.52
C ASP A 746 -37.94 -32.31 6.08
N GLY A 747 -36.71 -31.81 5.90
CA GLY A 747 -36.09 -31.63 4.59
C GLY A 747 -36.55 -30.38 3.84
N SER A 748 -37.28 -29.47 4.49
CA SER A 748 -37.79 -28.25 3.88
C SER A 748 -36.68 -27.22 3.63
N PRO A 749 -36.73 -26.42 2.54
CA PRO A 749 -35.71 -25.41 2.21
C PRO A 749 -35.76 -24.16 3.10
N LYS A 750 -36.59 -24.17 4.15
CA LYS A 750 -36.70 -23.15 5.19
C LYS A 750 -37.14 -23.80 6.51
N LEU A 751 -36.31 -24.69 7.05
CA LEU A 751 -36.56 -25.39 8.31
C LEU A 751 -36.45 -24.41 9.49
N PRO A 752 -37.54 -24.14 10.26
CA PRO A 752 -37.45 -23.42 11.53
C PRO A 752 -36.82 -24.31 12.61
N ALA A 753 -36.40 -23.73 13.74
CA ALA A 753 -35.77 -24.47 14.83
C ALA A 753 -36.62 -25.68 15.28
N THR A 754 -36.07 -26.88 15.12
CA THR A 754 -36.74 -28.16 15.43
C THR A 754 -36.84 -28.38 16.93
N ASN A 755 -35.79 -28.02 17.68
CA ASN A 755 -35.70 -28.13 19.13
C ASN A 755 -36.05 -29.54 19.66
N LEU A 756 -36.81 -29.66 20.75
CA LEU A 756 -37.11 -30.92 21.43
C LEU A 756 -38.39 -31.61 20.91
N THR A 757 -38.41 -32.95 20.92
CA THR A 757 -39.61 -33.74 20.59
C THR A 757 -40.73 -33.43 21.59
N GLY A 758 -41.88 -32.97 21.08
CA GLY A 758 -43.01 -32.49 21.89
C GLY A 758 -43.06 -30.97 22.07
N GLY A 759 -42.03 -30.25 21.62
CA GLY A 759 -41.89 -28.81 21.77
C GLY A 759 -41.09 -28.43 23.02
N GLY A 760 -40.77 -27.14 23.13
CA GLY A 760 -39.78 -26.64 24.08
C GLY A 760 -38.37 -26.60 23.50
N VAL A 761 -37.45 -26.01 24.25
CA VAL A 761 -36.05 -25.76 23.88
C VAL A 761 -35.16 -26.24 25.03
N VAL A 762 -33.90 -26.60 24.75
CA VAL A 762 -32.93 -26.89 25.81
C VAL A 762 -32.71 -25.60 26.61
N ASP A 763 -32.93 -25.67 27.92
CA ASP A 763 -32.69 -24.57 28.86
C ASP A 763 -31.65 -25.02 29.91
N PHE A 764 -30.63 -24.20 30.11
CA PHE A 764 -29.52 -24.44 31.03
C PHE A 764 -29.82 -23.93 32.45
N GLY A 765 -30.93 -23.22 32.66
CA GLY A 765 -31.38 -22.78 33.99
C GLY A 765 -30.44 -21.82 34.71
N GLY A 766 -29.58 -21.10 33.98
CA GLY A 766 -28.53 -20.24 34.54
C GLY A 766 -27.21 -20.95 34.84
N ALA A 767 -27.01 -22.19 34.39
CA ALA A 767 -25.77 -22.93 34.62
C ALA A 767 -24.54 -22.19 34.05
N ALA A 768 -23.48 -22.10 34.86
CA ALA A 768 -22.22 -21.47 34.46
C ALA A 768 -21.42 -22.39 33.54
N ALA A 769 -21.21 -21.97 32.29
CA ALA A 769 -20.49 -22.74 31.28
C ALA A 769 -19.64 -21.85 30.37
N ARG A 770 -18.45 -22.34 30.00
CA ARG A 770 -17.69 -21.90 28.81
C ARG A 770 -17.81 -22.91 27.68
N TYR A 771 -17.83 -24.19 28.02
CA TYR A 771 -17.88 -25.31 27.09
C TYR A 771 -19.22 -26.02 27.19
N VAL A 772 -19.81 -26.37 26.04
CA VAL A 772 -20.99 -27.24 25.94
C VAL A 772 -20.69 -28.38 24.98
N LYS A 773 -21.01 -29.62 25.35
CA LYS A 773 -20.72 -30.82 24.55
C LYS A 773 -21.97 -31.68 24.39
N ILE A 774 -22.37 -31.92 23.13
CA ILE A 774 -23.51 -32.77 22.78
C ILE A 774 -22.99 -34.13 22.32
N VAL A 775 -23.53 -35.21 22.90
CA VAL A 775 -23.12 -36.59 22.66
C VAL A 775 -24.36 -37.43 22.33
N PRO A 776 -24.60 -37.82 21.07
CA PRO A 776 -25.68 -38.75 20.72
C PRO A 776 -25.40 -40.18 21.23
N ASN A 777 -26.47 -40.96 21.44
CA ASN A 777 -26.32 -42.39 21.72
C ASN A 777 -25.73 -43.13 20.50
N ALA A 778 -24.65 -43.89 20.66
CA ALA A 778 -23.89 -44.47 19.53
C ALA A 778 -24.68 -45.46 18.61
N ALA A 779 -25.87 -45.93 19.01
CA ALA A 779 -26.66 -46.87 18.22
C ALA A 779 -27.53 -46.16 17.16
N PRO A 780 -27.48 -46.57 15.86
CA PRO A 780 -28.39 -46.10 14.82
C PRO A 780 -29.86 -46.33 15.20
N GLY A 781 -30.72 -45.35 14.91
CA GLY A 781 -32.13 -45.36 15.30
C GLY A 781 -32.39 -45.00 16.77
N ASP A 782 -31.35 -44.94 17.62
CA ASP A 782 -31.44 -44.42 18.99
C ASP A 782 -30.86 -43.00 19.08
N GLY A 783 -29.56 -42.80 18.80
CA GLY A 783 -28.96 -41.45 18.79
C GLY A 783 -29.15 -40.67 17.49
N ASN A 784 -29.58 -41.33 16.41
CA ASN A 784 -30.12 -40.69 15.22
C ASN A 784 -31.49 -41.29 14.88
N TRP A 785 -32.14 -40.78 13.83
CA TRP A 785 -33.49 -41.22 13.43
C TRP A 785 -33.52 -42.49 12.55
N GLY A 786 -32.35 -43.09 12.26
CA GLY A 786 -32.19 -44.34 11.51
C GLY A 786 -31.05 -44.30 10.47
N GLY A 787 -30.59 -43.10 10.10
CA GLY A 787 -29.65 -42.85 9.01
C GLY A 787 -30.24 -43.14 7.63
N ALA A 788 -29.56 -42.68 6.57
CA ALA A 788 -30.06 -42.70 5.20
C ALA A 788 -30.25 -44.12 4.62
N THR A 789 -29.67 -45.14 5.26
CA THR A 789 -29.76 -46.56 4.85
C THR A 789 -30.47 -47.46 5.87
N GLY A 790 -31.06 -46.91 6.94
CA GLY A 790 -31.76 -47.68 7.98
C GLY A 790 -30.86 -48.45 8.95
N GLY A 791 -29.59 -48.04 9.06
CA GLY A 791 -28.59 -48.60 9.97
C GLY A 791 -27.24 -47.86 9.94
N GLU A 792 -27.25 -46.61 9.50
CA GLU A 792 -26.04 -45.78 9.33
C GLU A 792 -25.75 -45.03 10.64
N ALA A 793 -24.54 -45.23 11.19
CA ALA A 793 -24.06 -44.58 12.41
C ALA A 793 -23.41 -43.22 12.10
N ALA A 794 -24.18 -42.34 11.46
CA ALA A 794 -23.78 -40.96 11.20
C ALA A 794 -24.76 -40.01 11.90
N PHE A 795 -24.24 -38.97 12.53
CA PHE A 795 -24.98 -38.06 13.40
C PHE A 795 -24.75 -36.63 12.94
N GLY A 796 -25.82 -35.87 12.69
CA GLY A 796 -25.71 -34.52 12.15
C GLY A 796 -26.57 -33.49 12.88
N LEU A 797 -26.21 -32.23 12.70
CA LEU A 797 -26.94 -31.03 13.14
C LEU A 797 -26.81 -29.95 12.04
N SER A 798 -27.78 -29.04 11.97
CA SER A 798 -27.75 -27.91 11.04
C SER A 798 -27.34 -26.61 11.73
N GLN A 799 -27.87 -26.31 12.93
CA GLN A 799 -27.46 -25.12 13.70
C GLN A 799 -27.75 -25.31 15.19
N VAL A 800 -26.92 -24.73 16.05
CA VAL A 800 -27.30 -24.33 17.42
C VAL A 800 -27.07 -22.84 17.64
N ARG A 801 -27.74 -22.24 18.62
CA ARG A 801 -27.45 -20.87 19.10
C ARG A 801 -27.49 -20.84 20.61
N PHE A 802 -26.59 -20.09 21.24
CA PHE A 802 -26.51 -20.00 22.69
C PHE A 802 -27.00 -18.64 23.19
N TYR A 803 -27.94 -18.65 24.12
CA TYR A 803 -28.42 -17.46 24.80
C TYR A 803 -28.00 -17.51 26.27
N THR A 804 -27.67 -16.35 26.82
CA THR A 804 -27.46 -16.14 28.26
C THR A 804 -28.78 -16.25 29.04
N ALA A 805 -28.70 -16.31 30.37
CA ALA A 805 -29.86 -16.41 31.26
C ALA A 805 -30.78 -15.18 31.24
N ASP A 806 -30.24 -14.00 30.91
CA ASP A 806 -30.96 -12.74 30.67
C ASP A 806 -31.48 -12.59 29.22
N GLY A 807 -31.06 -13.47 28.30
CA GLY A 807 -31.63 -13.60 26.96
C GLY A 807 -30.81 -12.98 25.83
N GLU A 808 -29.60 -12.49 26.10
CA GLU A 808 -28.66 -12.02 25.07
C GLU A 808 -28.10 -13.19 24.25
N LEU A 809 -28.00 -13.01 22.93
CA LEU A 809 -27.39 -13.98 22.01
C LEU A 809 -25.86 -13.92 22.08
N LEU A 810 -25.23 -15.04 22.44
CA LEU A 810 -23.79 -15.23 22.25
C LEU A 810 -23.52 -15.40 20.75
N ARG A 811 -22.75 -14.47 20.19
CA ARG A 811 -22.52 -14.33 18.74
C ARG A 811 -21.29 -15.04 18.23
N PHE A 812 -20.32 -15.28 19.10
CA PHE A 812 -19.12 -16.03 18.79
C PHE A 812 -19.05 -17.29 19.65
N VAL A 813 -19.01 -18.42 18.97
CA VAL A 813 -19.09 -19.77 19.49
C VAL A 813 -18.24 -20.63 18.55
N GLU A 814 -17.08 -21.09 18.99
CA GLU A 814 -16.26 -22.00 18.18
C GLU A 814 -16.81 -23.42 18.31
N ALA A 815 -16.80 -24.18 17.22
CA ALA A 815 -17.39 -25.52 17.17
C ALA A 815 -16.38 -26.55 16.64
N GLU A 816 -16.11 -27.58 17.44
CA GLU A 816 -15.25 -28.72 17.11
C GLU A 816 -16.02 -30.04 17.29
N ALA A 817 -15.63 -31.08 16.57
CA ALA A 817 -16.25 -32.40 16.68
C ALA A 817 -15.19 -33.50 16.60
N ASP A 818 -15.56 -34.73 16.97
CA ASP A 818 -14.69 -35.91 16.82
C ASP A 818 -14.31 -36.19 15.35
N SER A 819 -15.23 -35.88 14.42
CA SER A 819 -15.11 -36.19 13.01
C SER A 819 -16.06 -35.35 12.15
N ALA A 820 -15.87 -35.41 10.83
CA ALA A 820 -16.79 -34.93 9.81
C ALA A 820 -16.84 -35.94 8.65
N SER A 821 -17.98 -36.09 7.99
CA SER A 821 -18.14 -36.99 6.83
C SER A 821 -17.43 -36.48 5.58
N SER A 822 -17.28 -35.15 5.47
CA SER A 822 -16.40 -34.49 4.52
C SER A 822 -15.75 -33.26 5.15
N SER A 823 -14.44 -33.13 4.96
CA SER A 823 -13.68 -31.91 5.25
C SER A 823 -12.55 -31.80 4.23
N ALA A 824 -12.41 -30.64 3.61
CA ALA A 824 -11.32 -30.32 2.71
C ALA A 824 -10.97 -28.82 2.84
N PRO A 825 -9.68 -28.42 2.72
CA PRO A 825 -9.32 -27.01 2.65
C PRO A 825 -10.06 -26.32 1.50
N ALA A 826 -10.57 -25.11 1.73
CA ALA A 826 -11.37 -24.36 0.76
C ALA A 826 -10.57 -23.88 -0.47
N GLY A 827 -9.23 -23.91 -0.41
CA GLY A 827 -8.35 -23.25 -1.37
C GLY A 827 -8.23 -21.74 -1.12
N ASN A 828 -8.45 -21.32 0.12
CA ASN A 828 -8.39 -19.93 0.55
C ASN A 828 -6.95 -19.48 0.85
N TRP A 829 -6.75 -18.16 0.92
CA TRP A 829 -5.52 -17.52 1.37
C TRP A 829 -5.83 -16.36 2.33
N TYR A 830 -4.79 -15.77 2.92
CA TYR A 830 -4.91 -14.56 3.72
C TYR A 830 -4.22 -13.38 3.04
N TRP A 831 -4.98 -12.30 2.83
CA TRP A 831 -4.43 -10.95 2.75
C TRP A 831 -4.43 -10.34 4.15
N LEU A 832 -3.34 -9.70 4.55
CA LEU A 832 -3.22 -9.13 5.89
C LEU A 832 -3.99 -7.80 5.99
N GLN A 833 -4.36 -7.46 7.21
CA GLN A 833 -4.98 -6.20 7.60
C GLN A 833 -4.25 -5.65 8.82
N ASP A 834 -4.78 -4.60 9.43
CA ASP A 834 -4.15 -3.93 10.55
C ASP A 834 -4.12 -4.80 11.82
N GLY A 835 -3.35 -4.35 12.80
CA GLY A 835 -3.07 -5.12 14.00
C GLY A 835 -2.46 -4.28 15.12
N LEU A 836 -2.03 -4.96 16.18
CA LEU A 836 -1.34 -4.34 17.32
C LEU A 836 -0.44 -5.37 18.04
N SER A 837 0.43 -4.90 18.93
CA SER A 837 1.02 -5.75 19.95
C SER A 837 0.29 -5.53 21.28
N LEU A 838 -0.03 -6.63 21.96
CA LEU A 838 -0.71 -6.64 23.25
C LEU A 838 -0.10 -7.73 24.13
N GLY A 839 0.60 -7.32 25.19
CA GLY A 839 1.47 -8.22 25.97
C GLY A 839 2.56 -8.84 25.11
N ASP A 840 2.94 -10.09 25.42
CA ASP A 840 3.96 -10.87 24.69
C ASP A 840 3.42 -11.44 23.35
N SER A 841 2.60 -10.69 22.60
CA SER A 841 2.00 -11.14 21.33
C SER A 841 1.72 -9.99 20.36
N PHE A 842 1.89 -10.27 19.07
CA PHE A 842 1.32 -9.52 17.96
C PHE A 842 -0.01 -10.15 17.55
N TYR A 843 -0.95 -9.32 17.11
CA TYR A 843 -2.23 -9.72 16.55
C TYR A 843 -2.48 -8.99 15.23
N ALA A 844 -3.06 -9.67 14.26
CA ALA A 844 -3.49 -9.11 12.97
C ALA A 844 -4.86 -9.67 12.57
N PHE A 845 -5.60 -8.96 11.72
CA PHE A 845 -6.97 -9.32 11.30
C PHE A 845 -7.09 -9.75 9.82
N PRO A 846 -6.37 -10.79 9.35
CA PRO A 846 -6.34 -11.13 7.94
C PRO A 846 -7.73 -11.43 7.35
N LEU A 847 -7.96 -10.92 6.13
CA LEU A 847 -9.12 -11.26 5.32
C LEU A 847 -8.98 -12.71 4.85
N ASN A 848 -9.94 -13.56 5.19
CA ASN A 848 -10.04 -14.90 4.65
C ASN A 848 -10.56 -14.79 3.20
N MET A 849 -9.66 -14.97 2.24
CA MET A 849 -9.89 -14.76 0.81
C MET A 849 -10.16 -16.09 0.12
N ALA A 850 -11.23 -16.16 -0.68
CA ALA A 850 -11.61 -17.34 -1.46
C ALA A 850 -11.68 -17.02 -2.96
N PRO A 851 -11.48 -18.01 -3.85
CA PRO A 851 -11.68 -17.82 -5.28
C PRO A 851 -13.13 -17.43 -5.63
N ASP A 852 -13.28 -16.47 -6.56
CA ASP A 852 -14.54 -16.18 -7.24
C ASP A 852 -14.35 -16.13 -8.77
N PRO A 853 -14.42 -17.28 -9.46
CA PRO A 853 -14.25 -17.34 -10.92
C PRO A 853 -15.40 -16.69 -11.70
N THR A 854 -16.43 -16.13 -11.04
CA THR A 854 -17.52 -15.39 -11.71
C THR A 854 -17.15 -13.94 -12.03
N GLN A 855 -16.14 -13.39 -11.37
CA GLN A 855 -15.64 -12.04 -11.61
C GLN A 855 -14.74 -11.96 -12.85
N PRO A 856 -14.49 -10.75 -13.39
CA PRO A 856 -13.50 -10.54 -14.46
C PRO A 856 -12.09 -11.03 -14.08
N PRO A 857 -11.24 -11.39 -15.05
CA PRO A 857 -9.82 -11.65 -14.81
C PRO A 857 -9.14 -10.48 -14.04
N GLY A 858 -8.25 -10.81 -13.11
CA GLY A 858 -7.66 -9.85 -12.16
C GLY A 858 -8.53 -9.56 -10.93
N TRP A 859 -9.81 -9.97 -10.92
CA TRP A 859 -10.76 -9.72 -9.84
C TRP A 859 -11.37 -11.00 -9.26
N GLN A 860 -10.78 -12.17 -9.54
CA GLN A 860 -11.39 -13.50 -9.33
C GLN A 860 -11.30 -14.02 -7.89
N PHE A 861 -11.61 -13.16 -6.93
CA PHE A 861 -11.51 -13.38 -5.49
C PHE A 861 -12.69 -12.74 -4.75
N LYS A 862 -12.92 -13.17 -3.52
CA LYS A 862 -13.87 -12.55 -2.58
C LYS A 862 -13.41 -12.73 -1.14
N VAL A 863 -13.75 -11.79 -0.28
CA VAL A 863 -13.71 -12.00 1.18
C VAL A 863 -14.83 -12.97 1.55
N VAL A 864 -14.52 -13.97 2.39
CA VAL A 864 -15.49 -14.89 3.00
C VAL A 864 -15.45 -14.88 4.53
N GLY A 865 -14.49 -14.19 5.14
CA GLY A 865 -14.36 -14.06 6.58
C GLY A 865 -13.24 -13.09 6.98
N VAL A 866 -13.12 -12.84 8.28
CA VAL A 866 -11.97 -12.20 8.92
C VAL A 866 -11.50 -13.16 10.00
N ALA A 867 -10.23 -13.54 9.98
CA ALA A 867 -9.60 -14.32 11.04
C ALA A 867 -8.80 -13.40 11.97
N MET A 868 -8.40 -13.90 13.14
CA MET A 868 -7.39 -13.27 13.98
C MET A 868 -6.16 -14.16 14.01
N ALA A 869 -5.05 -13.66 13.46
CA ALA A 869 -3.76 -14.31 13.55
C ALA A 869 -3.00 -13.76 14.77
N LYS A 870 -2.58 -14.63 15.68
CA LYS A 870 -1.77 -14.32 16.85
C LYS A 870 -0.38 -14.91 16.71
N LEU A 871 0.64 -14.11 16.97
CA LEU A 871 2.05 -14.42 16.78
C LEU A 871 2.82 -14.03 18.06
N PRO A 872 3.52 -14.94 18.75
CA PRO A 872 4.24 -14.60 19.97
C PRO A 872 5.32 -13.54 19.72
N ASN A 873 5.37 -12.54 20.59
CA ASN A 873 6.34 -11.44 20.55
C ASN A 873 7.34 -11.63 21.69
N VAL A 874 8.54 -12.12 21.38
CA VAL A 874 9.58 -12.44 22.38
C VAL A 874 10.86 -11.72 22.02
N GLY A 875 10.77 -10.38 21.94
CA GLY A 875 11.77 -9.53 21.29
C GLY A 875 11.64 -9.59 19.76
N GLY A 876 10.40 -9.58 19.26
CA GLY A 876 10.07 -9.73 17.84
C GLY A 876 9.33 -11.01 17.48
N PRO A 877 8.97 -11.17 16.19
CA PRO A 877 8.05 -12.20 15.71
C PRO A 877 8.64 -13.61 15.81
N ALA A 878 8.09 -14.43 16.71
CA ALA A 878 8.44 -15.84 16.85
C ALA A 878 7.50 -16.72 16.02
N LEU A 879 7.83 -16.92 14.74
CA LEU A 879 6.98 -17.65 13.77
C LEU A 879 6.61 -19.08 14.22
N THR A 880 7.45 -19.72 15.04
CA THR A 880 7.11 -20.97 15.72
C THR A 880 6.12 -20.72 16.86
N GLY A 881 4.86 -21.09 16.67
CA GLY A 881 3.79 -20.90 17.66
C GLY A 881 2.76 -19.84 17.28
N ILE A 882 2.64 -19.50 15.99
CA ILE A 882 1.46 -18.83 15.45
C ILE A 882 0.21 -19.65 15.81
N THR A 883 -0.85 -18.96 16.23
CA THR A 883 -2.19 -19.52 16.45
C THR A 883 -3.22 -18.66 15.73
N GLN A 884 -4.29 -19.27 15.23
CA GLN A 884 -5.35 -18.57 14.49
C GLN A 884 -6.70 -18.86 15.13
N SER A 885 -7.62 -17.90 15.06
CA SER A 885 -9.04 -18.11 15.35
C SER A 885 -9.90 -17.48 14.26
N ASP A 886 -11.12 -17.99 14.09
CA ASP A 886 -12.15 -17.23 13.38
C ASP A 886 -12.62 -16.05 14.24
N THR A 887 -13.42 -15.13 13.66
CA THR A 887 -13.92 -13.94 14.37
C THR A 887 -15.35 -13.58 13.94
N PRO A 888 -16.10 -12.79 14.72
CA PRO A 888 -17.38 -12.21 14.30
C PRO A 888 -17.20 -10.91 13.50
N LEU A 889 -15.99 -10.60 13.01
CA LEU A 889 -15.64 -9.34 12.33
C LEU A 889 -16.02 -9.32 10.83
N TYR A 890 -16.66 -10.39 10.36
CA TYR A 890 -17.29 -10.48 9.04
C TYR A 890 -18.77 -10.88 9.13
N TYR A 891 -19.61 -10.20 8.37
CA TYR A 891 -21.00 -10.59 8.15
C TYR A 891 -21.42 -10.28 6.72
N GLU A 892 -22.13 -11.21 6.08
CA GLU A 892 -22.68 -11.07 4.73
C GLU A 892 -24.14 -11.50 4.70
N THR A 893 -24.97 -10.71 4.04
CA THR A 893 -26.39 -10.99 3.82
C THR A 893 -26.87 -10.36 2.51
N VAL A 894 -28.13 -10.55 2.14
CA VAL A 894 -28.73 -9.96 0.93
C VAL A 894 -29.95 -9.10 1.27
N VAL A 895 -30.10 -8.01 0.51
CA VAL A 895 -31.21 -7.04 0.63
C VAL A 895 -32.00 -7.04 -0.68
N ASP A 896 -33.32 -7.18 -0.61
CA ASP A 896 -34.22 -7.14 -1.77
C ASP A 896 -34.30 -5.70 -2.33
N TYR A 897 -33.97 -5.52 -3.62
CA TYR A 897 -33.96 -4.21 -4.28
C TYR A 897 -35.36 -3.56 -4.39
N ALA A 898 -36.40 -4.39 -4.48
CA ALA A 898 -37.80 -3.95 -4.46
C ALA A 898 -38.68 -5.05 -3.85
N PRO A 899 -39.48 -4.77 -2.80
CA PRO A 899 -40.31 -5.78 -2.15
C PRO A 899 -41.21 -6.55 -3.13
N GLY A 900 -40.98 -7.86 -3.25
CA GLY A 900 -41.78 -8.73 -4.10
C GLY A 900 -41.40 -8.75 -5.59
N VAL A 901 -40.20 -8.29 -5.97
CA VAL A 901 -39.63 -8.49 -7.33
C VAL A 901 -38.52 -9.56 -7.25
N PRO A 902 -38.79 -10.84 -7.59
CA PRO A 902 -37.83 -11.92 -7.39
C PRO A 902 -36.58 -11.76 -8.29
N GLY A 903 -35.40 -12.02 -7.72
CA GLY A 903 -34.14 -12.14 -8.47
C GLY A 903 -33.33 -10.86 -8.65
N TRP A 904 -33.68 -9.75 -7.98
CA TRP A 904 -32.83 -8.55 -7.87
C TRP A 904 -32.52 -8.26 -6.40
N GLN A 905 -31.32 -8.69 -5.98
CA GLN A 905 -30.82 -8.59 -4.62
C GLN A 905 -29.42 -7.98 -4.63
N TRP A 906 -29.13 -7.17 -3.62
CA TRP A 906 -27.80 -6.61 -3.40
C TRP A 906 -27.15 -7.26 -2.18
N PRO A 907 -25.86 -7.63 -2.25
CA PRO A 907 -25.13 -8.00 -1.05
C PRO A 907 -25.05 -6.80 -0.11
N LEU A 908 -25.00 -7.13 1.18
CA LEU A 908 -24.61 -6.24 2.26
C LEU A 908 -23.52 -6.96 3.04
N LYS A 909 -22.32 -6.39 3.09
CA LYS A 909 -21.19 -6.93 3.84
C LYS A 909 -20.74 -5.93 4.90
N PHE A 910 -20.27 -6.44 6.04
CA PHE A 910 -19.53 -5.68 7.04
C PHE A 910 -18.19 -6.40 7.25
N THR A 911 -17.09 -5.66 7.14
CA THR A 911 -15.73 -6.19 7.29
C THR A 911 -14.94 -5.28 8.21
N TYR A 912 -14.41 -5.84 9.31
CA TYR A 912 -13.61 -5.13 10.31
C TYR A 912 -12.17 -5.62 10.35
N GLY A 913 -11.25 -4.78 10.85
CA GLY A 913 -9.81 -5.02 10.85
C GLY A 913 -9.02 -4.06 9.93
N ALA A 914 -9.72 -3.28 9.11
CA ALA A 914 -9.19 -2.32 8.13
C ALA A 914 -8.27 -1.23 8.74
N GLY A 915 -8.43 -0.95 10.03
CA GLY A 915 -7.57 -0.09 10.82
C GLY A 915 -7.77 -0.33 12.32
N VAL A 916 -6.70 -0.35 13.11
CA VAL A 916 -6.73 -0.56 14.56
C VAL A 916 -6.22 0.70 15.27
N MET A 917 -6.85 1.08 16.38
CA MET A 917 -6.43 2.22 17.20
C MET A 917 -6.59 1.86 18.69
N PRO A 918 -5.50 1.45 19.39
CA PRO A 918 -5.54 1.18 20.82
C PRO A 918 -5.55 2.49 21.61
N ASN A 919 -6.66 2.83 22.28
CA ASN A 919 -6.79 4.05 23.09
C ASN A 919 -6.61 3.74 24.59
N THR A 920 -5.46 3.19 24.96
CA THR A 920 -5.18 2.67 26.31
C THR A 920 -3.93 3.30 26.91
N ALA A 921 -3.77 3.17 28.24
CA ALA A 921 -2.57 3.67 28.90
C ALA A 921 -1.30 2.89 28.51
N ALA A 922 -1.45 1.64 28.05
CA ALA A 922 -0.34 0.81 27.57
C ALA A 922 0.15 1.25 26.18
N SER A 923 -0.76 1.67 25.29
CA SER A 923 -0.39 2.18 23.96
C SER A 923 0.19 3.60 23.96
N GLY A 924 0.31 4.24 25.13
CA GLY A 924 0.79 5.61 25.26
C GLY A 924 -0.20 6.67 24.78
N ALA A 925 -1.48 6.30 24.56
CA ALA A 925 -2.51 7.25 24.15
C ALA A 925 -2.64 8.39 25.17
N SER A 926 -2.76 9.62 24.66
CA SER A 926 -2.74 10.85 25.47
C SER A 926 -4.02 11.10 26.29
N ASP A 927 -5.08 10.35 26.04
CA ASP A 927 -6.41 10.46 26.68
C ASP A 927 -7.11 9.08 26.65
N PRO A 928 -6.59 8.11 27.42
CA PRO A 928 -6.97 6.70 27.26
C PRO A 928 -8.30 6.39 27.94
N ASP A 929 -9.24 5.80 27.20
CA ASP A 929 -10.52 5.31 27.73
C ASP A 929 -10.51 3.79 28.03
N GLY A 930 -9.40 3.11 27.72
CA GLY A 930 -9.17 1.69 28.02
C GLY A 930 -9.70 0.73 26.96
N TYR A 931 -10.14 1.24 25.81
CA TYR A 931 -10.65 0.44 24.70
C TYR A 931 -9.68 0.37 23.53
N ILE A 932 -9.61 -0.80 22.91
CA ILE A 932 -9.05 -0.96 21.57
C ILE A 932 -10.20 -0.74 20.58
N TYR A 933 -10.05 0.24 19.70
CA TYR A 933 -10.97 0.51 18.61
C TYR A 933 -10.52 -0.22 17.35
N VAL A 934 -11.46 -0.86 16.67
CA VAL A 934 -11.21 -1.59 15.41
C VAL A 934 -12.20 -1.07 14.38
N TYR A 935 -11.66 -0.43 13.35
CA TYR A 935 -12.42 0.16 12.26
C TYR A 935 -12.63 -0.87 11.15
N GLY A 936 -13.64 -0.58 10.34
CA GLY A 936 -14.09 -1.44 9.26
C GLY A 936 -14.94 -0.67 8.28
N TYR A 937 -15.50 -1.38 7.31
CA TYR A 937 -16.36 -0.80 6.29
C TYR A 937 -17.61 -1.66 6.03
N ARG A 938 -18.69 -0.99 5.62
CA ARG A 938 -19.96 -1.60 5.22
C ARG A 938 -20.18 -1.41 3.72
N ASP A 939 -20.00 -2.49 2.96
CA ASP A 939 -20.23 -2.54 1.52
C ASP A 939 -21.72 -2.78 1.21
N HIS A 940 -22.34 -1.89 0.44
CA HIS A 940 -23.69 -2.08 -0.11
C HIS A 940 -23.93 -1.18 -1.33
N ALA A 941 -24.49 -1.73 -2.41
CA ALA A 941 -24.96 -0.97 -3.58
C ALA A 941 -23.96 0.07 -4.13
N PHE A 942 -22.70 -0.34 -4.31
CA PHE A 942 -21.54 0.50 -4.70
C PHE A 942 -21.03 1.50 -3.66
N GLU A 943 -21.60 1.55 -2.45
CA GLU A 943 -21.06 2.35 -1.33
C GLU A 943 -20.17 1.49 -0.41
N ARG A 944 -19.07 2.08 0.10
CA ARG A 944 -18.15 1.50 1.11
C ARG A 944 -17.96 2.48 2.29
N ASN A 945 -18.87 2.45 3.26
CA ASN A 945 -18.91 3.46 4.32
C ASN A 945 -18.18 2.98 5.60
N LEU A 946 -17.46 3.87 6.28
CA LEU A 946 -16.74 3.60 7.53
C LEU A 946 -17.68 3.19 8.69
N VAL A 947 -17.27 2.18 9.46
CA VAL A 947 -17.91 1.70 10.70
C VAL A 947 -16.85 1.38 11.79
N VAL A 948 -17.24 1.25 13.06
CA VAL A 948 -16.31 0.97 14.18
C VAL A 948 -16.87 0.00 15.22
N ALA A 949 -15.98 -0.86 15.72
CA ALA A 949 -16.16 -1.72 16.88
C ALA A 949 -15.13 -1.39 17.97
N ARG A 950 -15.37 -1.82 19.21
CA ARG A 950 -14.38 -1.73 20.30
C ARG A 950 -14.46 -2.87 21.29
N VAL A 951 -13.37 -3.11 22.02
CA VAL A 951 -13.26 -4.08 23.11
C VAL A 951 -12.34 -3.55 24.22
N PRO A 952 -12.60 -3.85 25.51
CA PRO A 952 -11.62 -3.59 26.57
C PRO A 952 -10.32 -4.35 26.33
N GLU A 953 -9.17 -3.77 26.70
CA GLU A 953 -7.84 -4.37 26.51
C GLU A 953 -7.77 -5.81 27.09
N GLU A 954 -8.27 -6.01 28.31
CA GLU A 954 -8.26 -7.29 29.02
C GLU A 954 -9.37 -8.28 28.57
N LYS A 955 -10.04 -7.97 27.45
CA LYS A 955 -11.10 -8.77 26.80
C LYS A 955 -10.85 -8.98 25.30
N PHE A 956 -9.70 -8.59 24.77
CA PHE A 956 -9.43 -8.61 23.32
C PHE A 956 -9.74 -9.97 22.64
N GLU A 957 -9.30 -11.10 23.20
CA GLU A 957 -9.58 -12.44 22.65
C GLU A 957 -11.01 -12.96 22.95
N SER A 958 -11.78 -12.26 23.81
CA SER A 958 -13.14 -12.64 24.18
C SER A 958 -14.16 -12.02 23.23
N PHE A 959 -14.28 -12.54 22.01
CA PHE A 959 -15.09 -11.93 20.94
C PHE A 959 -16.55 -11.58 21.27
N ASN A 960 -17.21 -12.33 22.17
CA ASN A 960 -18.54 -11.96 22.67
C ASN A 960 -18.56 -10.63 23.45
N GLU A 961 -17.45 -10.20 24.04
CA GLU A 961 -17.29 -8.94 24.78
C GLU A 961 -16.90 -7.73 23.91
N TRP A 962 -16.74 -7.93 22.60
CA TRP A 962 -16.66 -6.83 21.63
C TRP A 962 -18.01 -6.14 21.46
N ARG A 963 -17.99 -4.86 21.06
CA ARG A 963 -19.20 -4.08 20.76
C ARG A 963 -19.06 -3.31 19.45
N PHE A 964 -20.13 -3.28 18.67
CA PHE A 964 -20.25 -2.51 17.43
C PHE A 964 -21.00 -1.20 17.71
N TRP A 965 -20.61 -0.10 17.06
CA TRP A 965 -21.24 1.21 17.28
C TRP A 965 -22.56 1.32 16.49
N GLY A 966 -23.69 1.29 17.19
CA GLY A 966 -25.03 1.42 16.61
C GLY A 966 -25.52 2.85 16.41
N GLY A 967 -24.62 3.84 16.48
CA GLY A 967 -24.97 5.27 16.42
C GLY A 967 -25.47 5.82 17.75
N SER A 968 -25.68 7.14 17.80
CA SER A 968 -26.02 7.87 19.04
C SER A 968 -27.35 7.46 19.69
N GLU A 969 -28.26 6.81 18.94
CA GLU A 969 -29.55 6.35 19.46
C GLU A 969 -29.50 4.94 20.06
N LYS A 970 -28.67 4.02 19.52
CA LYS A 970 -28.52 2.65 20.03
C LYS A 970 -27.34 2.48 21.00
N GLY A 971 -26.28 3.28 20.85
CA GLY A 971 -25.03 3.09 21.58
C GLY A 971 -24.24 1.86 21.11
N TRP A 972 -23.60 1.15 22.04
CA TRP A 972 -22.71 0.02 21.77
C TRP A 972 -23.45 -1.32 21.85
N SER A 973 -23.61 -2.03 20.72
CA SER A 973 -24.35 -3.30 20.60
C SER A 973 -23.44 -4.52 20.54
N ARG A 974 -23.92 -5.72 20.89
CA ARG A 974 -23.26 -7.02 20.62
C ARG A 974 -23.42 -7.49 19.17
N HIS A 975 -24.01 -6.70 18.28
CA HIS A 975 -24.46 -7.14 16.95
C HIS A 975 -23.88 -6.29 15.83
N ILE A 976 -23.25 -6.95 14.86
CA ILE A 976 -22.56 -6.31 13.73
C ILE A 976 -23.55 -5.64 12.75
N GLU A 977 -24.78 -6.13 12.69
CA GLU A 977 -25.87 -5.59 11.87
C GLU A 977 -26.42 -4.25 12.39
N ASP A 978 -26.15 -3.92 13.66
CA ASP A 978 -26.50 -2.60 14.20
C ASP A 978 -25.57 -1.49 13.72
N SER A 979 -24.39 -1.82 13.16
CA SER A 979 -23.29 -0.88 12.91
C SER A 979 -23.72 0.34 12.08
N ALA A 980 -23.65 1.52 12.71
CA ALA A 980 -23.97 2.80 12.09
C ALA A 980 -22.77 3.36 11.31
N LEU A 981 -23.08 4.05 10.23
CA LEU A 981 -22.09 4.70 9.36
C LEU A 981 -21.49 5.93 10.06
N LEU A 982 -20.16 6.00 10.13
CA LEU A 982 -19.46 7.13 10.74
C LEU A 982 -19.30 8.33 9.79
N LEU A 983 -19.28 8.08 8.48
CA LEU A 983 -19.06 9.06 7.43
C LEU A 983 -19.93 8.72 6.19
N PRO A 984 -21.25 9.00 6.23
CA PRO A 984 -22.19 8.54 5.22
C PRO A 984 -21.99 9.19 3.85
N GLY A 985 -22.04 8.40 2.78
CA GLY A 985 -21.91 8.88 1.39
C GLY A 985 -20.47 9.13 0.96
N VAL A 986 -19.50 8.58 1.69
CA VAL A 986 -18.06 8.59 1.37
C VAL A 986 -17.58 7.15 1.29
N ASN A 987 -16.83 6.83 0.23
CA ASN A 987 -16.23 5.53 0.03
C ASN A 987 -14.79 5.52 0.53
N VAL A 988 -14.52 4.76 1.59
CA VAL A 988 -13.17 4.56 2.13
C VAL A 988 -12.43 3.42 1.40
N SER A 989 -11.10 3.38 1.52
CA SER A 989 -10.27 2.22 1.16
C SER A 989 -10.42 1.09 2.19
N PRO A 990 -10.18 -0.18 1.82
CA PRO A 990 -10.21 -1.30 2.76
C PRO A 990 -9.00 -1.33 3.72
N GLU A 991 -7.98 -0.52 3.45
CA GLU A 991 -6.84 -0.23 4.32
C GLU A 991 -6.89 1.26 4.65
N LEU A 992 -6.93 1.60 5.94
CA LEU A 992 -7.12 2.96 6.45
C LEU A 992 -6.51 3.10 7.86
N SER A 993 -6.56 4.29 8.43
CA SER A 993 -6.19 4.53 9.84
C SER A 993 -7.06 5.60 10.47
N VAL A 994 -7.37 5.47 11.76
CA VAL A 994 -7.84 6.59 12.60
C VAL A 994 -6.81 6.84 13.68
N THR A 995 -6.31 8.07 13.78
CA THR A 995 -5.25 8.46 14.72
C THR A 995 -5.74 9.57 15.64
N ARG A 996 -5.55 9.46 16.96
CA ARG A 996 -5.75 10.58 17.88
C ARG A 996 -4.49 11.46 17.86
N MET A 997 -4.59 12.61 17.22
CA MET A 997 -3.45 13.52 17.00
C MET A 997 -2.92 14.11 18.31
N ALA A 998 -1.59 14.26 18.35
CA ALA A 998 -0.85 15.05 19.32
C ALA A 998 -0.09 16.17 18.60
N GLY A 999 -0.27 17.42 19.03
CA GLY A 999 0.36 18.60 18.44
C GLY A 999 -0.29 19.12 17.16
N GLY A 1000 0.17 20.29 16.72
CA GLY A 1000 -0.40 21.02 15.57
C GLY A 1000 -1.83 21.54 15.82
N PRO A 1001 -2.52 22.06 14.79
CA PRO A 1001 -3.88 22.59 14.91
C PRO A 1001 -4.95 21.50 15.07
N LEU A 1002 -4.57 20.23 14.93
CA LEU A 1002 -5.44 19.07 15.09
C LEU A 1002 -5.23 18.36 16.44
N ASP A 1003 -4.49 18.96 17.38
CA ASP A 1003 -4.24 18.37 18.70
C ASP A 1003 -5.53 17.88 19.39
N GLY A 1004 -5.50 16.63 19.85
CA GLY A 1004 -6.63 15.95 20.46
C GLY A 1004 -7.77 15.52 19.54
N LYS A 1005 -7.69 15.76 18.22
CA LYS A 1005 -8.68 15.29 17.24
C LYS A 1005 -8.39 13.88 16.75
N TYR A 1006 -9.43 13.19 16.31
CA TYR A 1006 -9.33 11.91 15.62
C TYR A 1006 -9.28 12.16 14.12
N VAL A 1007 -8.17 11.81 13.47
CA VAL A 1007 -7.97 11.97 12.02
C VAL A 1007 -8.05 10.61 11.35
N LEU A 1008 -9.07 10.44 10.51
CA LEU A 1008 -9.18 9.35 9.55
C LEU A 1008 -8.30 9.68 8.34
N VAL A 1009 -7.48 8.74 7.88
CA VAL A 1009 -6.77 8.77 6.58
C VAL A 1009 -7.17 7.54 5.78
N TYR A 1010 -7.49 7.75 4.49
CA TYR A 1010 -7.90 6.70 3.55
C TYR A 1010 -7.60 7.14 2.10
N GLU A 1011 -7.62 6.20 1.15
CA GLU A 1011 -7.73 6.54 -0.27
C GLU A 1011 -9.18 6.46 -0.74
N LYS A 1012 -9.61 7.50 -1.47
CA LYS A 1012 -10.98 7.65 -1.94
C LYS A 1012 -11.40 6.51 -2.88
N ASP A 1013 -12.64 6.05 -2.74
CA ASP A 1013 -13.29 5.11 -3.67
C ASP A 1013 -12.57 3.74 -3.80
N SER A 1014 -11.68 3.40 -2.86
CA SER A 1014 -10.79 2.21 -2.84
C SER A 1014 -9.78 2.06 -3.98
N LEU A 1015 -10.09 2.55 -5.18
CA LEU A 1015 -9.18 2.67 -6.33
C LEU A 1015 -9.34 4.07 -6.92
N SER A 1016 -8.46 4.98 -6.55
CA SER A 1016 -8.37 6.29 -7.18
C SER A 1016 -6.92 6.76 -7.24
N ASN A 1017 -6.74 8.07 -7.34
CA ASN A 1017 -5.45 8.73 -7.24
C ASN A 1017 -5.47 9.74 -6.08
N THR A 1018 -6.54 9.79 -5.27
CA THR A 1018 -6.84 10.89 -4.34
C THR A 1018 -6.89 10.39 -2.90
N LEU A 1019 -5.95 10.87 -2.10
CA LEU A 1019 -5.90 10.57 -0.68
C LEU A 1019 -6.67 11.66 0.08
N GLU A 1020 -7.56 11.24 0.96
CA GLU A 1020 -8.46 12.12 1.71
C GLU A 1020 -8.29 11.89 3.22
N TYR A 1021 -8.38 12.96 4.01
CA TYR A 1021 -8.50 12.87 5.46
C TYR A 1021 -9.85 13.42 5.92
N SER A 1022 -10.31 12.97 7.08
CA SER A 1022 -11.47 13.56 7.78
C SER A 1022 -11.20 13.63 9.28
N VAL A 1023 -11.78 14.64 9.94
CA VAL A 1023 -11.51 14.98 11.35
C VAL A 1023 -12.77 14.77 12.18
N ALA A 1024 -12.62 14.25 13.40
CA ALA A 1024 -13.67 14.11 14.39
C ALA A 1024 -13.22 14.52 15.81
N ASP A 1025 -14.18 14.88 16.65
CA ASP A 1025 -13.96 15.14 18.09
C ASP A 1025 -14.02 13.86 18.95
N SER A 1026 -14.37 12.71 18.37
CA SER A 1026 -14.46 11.42 19.07
C SER A 1026 -14.15 10.24 18.14
N PRO A 1027 -13.78 9.05 18.65
CA PRO A 1027 -13.47 7.88 17.83
C PRO A 1027 -14.70 7.32 17.09
N THR A 1028 -15.93 7.68 17.50
CA THR A 1028 -17.19 7.34 16.83
C THR A 1028 -17.76 8.50 16.00
N GLY A 1029 -16.96 9.52 15.69
CA GLY A 1029 -17.38 10.68 14.93
C GLY A 1029 -18.17 11.71 15.75
N PRO A 1030 -19.05 12.51 15.10
CA PRO A 1030 -19.26 12.58 13.66
C PRO A 1030 -17.98 13.04 12.95
N PHE A 1031 -17.62 12.37 11.85
CA PHE A 1031 -16.52 12.79 11.00
C PHE A 1031 -16.96 13.93 10.07
N GLN A 1032 -16.08 14.92 9.88
CA GLN A 1032 -16.35 16.09 9.06
C GLN A 1032 -16.28 15.78 7.55
N ALA A 1033 -16.64 16.75 6.71
CA ALA A 1033 -16.49 16.62 5.26
C ALA A 1033 -15.01 16.35 4.90
N PRO A 1034 -14.71 15.35 4.05
CA PRO A 1034 -13.32 15.02 3.73
C PRO A 1034 -12.55 16.14 3.02
N VAL A 1035 -11.25 16.17 3.26
CA VAL A 1035 -10.28 17.06 2.60
C VAL A 1035 -9.30 16.21 1.81
N ALA A 1036 -9.27 16.39 0.49
CA ALA A 1036 -8.24 15.82 -0.37
C ALA A 1036 -6.90 16.54 -0.10
N PHE A 1037 -5.88 15.80 0.30
CA PHE A 1037 -4.58 16.35 0.71
C PHE A 1037 -3.44 16.01 -0.25
N TYR A 1038 -3.56 14.91 -1.00
CA TYR A 1038 -2.56 14.48 -1.97
C TYR A 1038 -3.20 13.83 -3.19
N TYR A 1039 -2.54 13.98 -4.33
CA TYR A 1039 -2.86 13.29 -5.57
C TYR A 1039 -1.65 12.50 -6.06
N ALA A 1040 -1.82 11.19 -6.20
CA ALA A 1040 -0.74 10.27 -6.53
C ALA A 1040 -0.29 10.41 -8.00
N PRO A 1041 1.00 10.66 -8.28
CA PRO A 1041 1.51 10.83 -9.63
C PRO A 1041 1.72 9.51 -10.39
N GLU A 1042 1.77 8.36 -9.70
CA GLU A 1042 2.14 7.06 -10.28
C GLU A 1042 1.30 6.61 -11.49
N PRO A 1043 -0.04 6.79 -11.53
CA PRO A 1043 -0.85 6.52 -12.73
C PRO A 1043 -0.47 7.38 -13.95
N GLY A 1044 0.28 8.47 -13.75
CA GLY A 1044 0.88 9.27 -14.82
C GLY A 1044 2.14 8.65 -15.45
N MET A 1045 2.73 7.62 -14.84
CA MET A 1045 3.89 6.91 -15.40
C MET A 1045 3.51 5.99 -16.57
N ASN A 1046 2.35 5.34 -16.45
CA ASN A 1046 1.84 4.34 -17.39
C ASN A 1046 0.31 4.25 -17.24
N PRO A 1047 -0.50 4.34 -18.32
CA PRO A 1047 -1.97 4.23 -18.26
C PRO A 1047 -2.53 2.93 -17.65
N LEU A 1048 -1.69 1.92 -17.39
CA LEU A 1048 -2.07 0.67 -16.73
C LEU A 1048 -1.80 0.67 -15.21
N THR A 1049 -1.08 1.65 -14.68
CA THR A 1049 -0.74 1.80 -13.26
C THR A 1049 -1.89 2.45 -12.47
N ASN A 1050 -2.12 1.97 -11.25
CA ASN A 1050 -3.16 2.45 -10.34
C ASN A 1050 -2.65 2.55 -8.90
N THR A 1051 -3.36 3.32 -8.09
CA THR A 1051 -3.14 3.51 -6.65
C THR A 1051 -4.37 3.07 -5.85
N TYR A 1052 -4.16 2.79 -4.56
CA TYR A 1052 -5.13 2.27 -3.60
C TYR A 1052 -4.57 2.35 -2.18
N ASN A 1053 -5.44 2.15 -1.19
CA ASN A 1053 -5.07 1.79 0.17
C ASN A 1053 -4.06 2.73 0.85
N ALA A 1054 -4.52 3.89 1.31
CA ALA A 1054 -3.68 4.83 2.06
C ALA A 1054 -3.96 4.79 3.57
N LYS A 1055 -2.91 4.71 4.40
CA LYS A 1055 -3.03 4.80 5.87
C LYS A 1055 -1.89 5.60 6.49
N ALA A 1056 -2.09 6.11 7.71
CA ALA A 1056 -1.05 6.66 8.57
C ALA A 1056 -0.39 5.58 9.45
N HIS A 1057 0.80 5.90 9.95
CA HIS A 1057 1.65 5.03 10.76
C HIS A 1057 2.00 5.73 12.08
N PRO A 1058 1.10 5.71 13.09
CA PRO A 1058 1.15 6.65 14.22
C PRO A 1058 2.44 6.58 15.04
N HIS A 1059 2.94 5.38 15.38
CA HIS A 1059 4.17 5.24 16.18
C HIS A 1059 5.44 5.62 15.41
N LEU A 1060 5.41 5.58 14.08
CA LEU A 1060 6.50 6.03 13.19
C LEU A 1060 6.42 7.54 12.89
N SER A 1061 5.34 8.22 13.30
CA SER A 1061 5.11 9.63 13.01
C SER A 1061 5.62 10.53 14.14
N ASP A 1062 6.21 11.66 13.78
CA ASP A 1062 6.60 12.70 14.75
C ASP A 1062 5.37 13.47 15.29
N VAL A 1063 5.56 14.17 16.40
CA VAL A 1063 4.49 14.97 17.03
C VAL A 1063 4.11 16.14 16.12
N GLY A 1064 2.83 16.26 15.76
CA GLY A 1064 2.32 17.24 14.78
C GLY A 1064 2.41 16.81 13.32
N GLU A 1065 2.98 15.63 13.02
CA GLU A 1065 3.09 15.04 11.68
C GLU A 1065 2.32 13.71 11.59
N LEU A 1066 1.81 13.36 10.41
CA LEU A 1066 1.47 11.99 10.06
C LEU A 1066 2.39 11.50 8.93
N LEU A 1067 3.15 10.45 9.23
CA LEU A 1067 3.81 9.62 8.23
C LEU A 1067 2.75 8.68 7.64
N ILE A 1068 2.55 8.76 6.33
CA ILE A 1068 1.47 8.11 5.58
C ILE A 1068 2.08 7.24 4.48
N SER A 1069 1.47 6.09 4.18
CA SER A 1069 1.79 5.32 2.98
C SER A 1069 0.56 5.07 2.11
N TYR A 1070 0.80 4.69 0.85
CA TYR A 1070 -0.22 4.19 -0.08
C TYR A 1070 0.37 3.13 -1.03
N ASN A 1071 -0.47 2.24 -1.55
CA ASN A 1071 -0.04 1.15 -2.42
C ASN A 1071 -0.13 1.54 -3.92
N VAL A 1072 0.78 0.97 -4.73
CA VAL A 1072 0.87 1.18 -6.17
C VAL A 1072 0.88 -0.18 -6.87
N ASN A 1073 0.06 -0.35 -7.90
CA ASN A 1073 -0.10 -1.62 -8.63
C ASN A 1073 -0.39 -1.34 -10.12
N ALA A 1074 -0.61 -2.37 -10.92
CA ALA A 1074 -0.97 -2.26 -12.32
C ALA A 1074 -2.05 -3.28 -12.70
N THR A 1075 -2.98 -2.82 -13.54
CA THR A 1075 -4.10 -3.60 -14.11
C THR A 1075 -3.67 -4.70 -15.09
N ASP A 1076 -2.41 -4.73 -15.49
CA ASP A 1076 -1.77 -5.79 -16.29
C ASP A 1076 -0.58 -6.34 -15.51
N SER A 1077 -0.63 -7.63 -15.19
CA SER A 1077 0.41 -8.29 -14.39
C SER A 1077 1.77 -8.33 -15.08
N ASN A 1078 1.84 -8.21 -16.42
CA ASN A 1078 3.12 -8.13 -17.12
C ASN A 1078 3.92 -6.88 -16.73
N GLN A 1079 3.26 -5.80 -16.28
CA GLN A 1079 3.94 -4.57 -15.87
C GLN A 1079 4.84 -4.78 -14.64
N HIS A 1080 4.48 -5.69 -13.73
CA HIS A 1080 5.27 -6.03 -12.54
C HIS A 1080 6.61 -6.70 -12.86
N TYR A 1081 6.72 -7.31 -14.05
CA TYR A 1081 7.94 -7.96 -14.56
C TYR A 1081 8.79 -7.01 -15.41
N VAL A 1082 8.16 -6.05 -16.09
CA VAL A 1082 8.85 -5.03 -16.91
C VAL A 1082 9.39 -3.88 -16.06
N ASP A 1083 8.68 -3.46 -15.02
CA ASP A 1083 9.13 -2.44 -14.07
C ASP A 1083 8.85 -2.89 -12.63
N GLY A 1084 9.89 -3.43 -11.98
CA GLY A 1084 9.84 -3.88 -10.59
C GLY A 1084 9.59 -2.77 -9.57
N THR A 1085 9.66 -1.48 -9.95
CA THR A 1085 9.44 -0.34 -9.04
C THR A 1085 7.96 0.07 -8.89
N ILE A 1086 7.04 -0.59 -9.60
CA ILE A 1086 5.60 -0.39 -9.47
C ILE A 1086 5.11 -0.91 -8.11
N TYR A 1087 5.11 -2.24 -7.92
CA TYR A 1087 4.40 -2.95 -6.85
C TYR A 1087 5.14 -2.88 -5.50
N ARG A 1088 5.08 -1.71 -4.87
CA ARG A 1088 5.66 -1.40 -3.56
C ARG A 1088 4.94 -0.17 -2.98
N PRO A 1089 4.93 0.01 -1.65
CA PRO A 1089 4.41 1.23 -1.03
C PRO A 1089 5.11 2.49 -1.52
N ARG A 1090 4.38 3.61 -1.50
CA ARG A 1090 4.89 4.98 -1.51
C ARG A 1090 4.62 5.60 -0.16
N TRP A 1091 5.48 6.53 0.27
CA TRP A 1091 5.36 7.16 1.58
C TRP A 1091 5.38 8.69 1.47
N LEU A 1092 4.65 9.34 2.37
CA LEU A 1092 4.41 10.77 2.46
C LEU A 1092 4.54 11.25 3.91
N ARG A 1093 4.82 12.53 4.09
CA ARG A 1093 4.65 13.26 5.36
C ARG A 1093 3.56 14.30 5.21
N MET A 1094 2.67 14.40 6.19
CA MET A 1094 1.65 15.45 6.27
C MET A 1094 1.78 16.18 7.60
N ARG A 1095 2.06 17.49 7.56
CA ARG A 1095 2.22 18.33 8.76
C ARG A 1095 1.75 19.77 8.52
N TRP A 1096 1.54 20.51 9.59
CA TRP A 1096 1.16 21.92 9.53
C TRP A 1096 2.37 22.86 9.64
N ILE A 1097 2.27 24.03 8.98
CA ILE A 1097 3.20 25.17 9.12
C ILE A 1097 2.40 26.43 9.50
N GLU A 1098 2.94 27.26 10.39
CA GLU A 1098 2.34 28.51 10.92
C GLU A 1098 2.88 29.78 10.25
#